data_AF-A0A1Y3SV21-F1
#
_entry.id   AF-A0A1Y3SV21-F1
#
_cell.length_a   1.000
_cell.length_b   1.000
_cell.length_c   1.000
_cell.angle_alpha   90.00
_cell.angle_beta   90.00
_cell.angle_gamma   90.00
#
_symmetry.space_group_name_H-M   'P 1'
#
loop_
_entity.id
_entity.type
_entity.pdbx_description
1 polymer ?
#
loop_
_entity_poly.entity_id
_entity_poly.type
_entity_poly.pdbx_seq_one_letter_code
_entity_poly.pdbx_strand_id
1 'polypeptide(L)'
;MIHTNQMEIDFDFEAIAKDFSIFEARRDQGNYWKSRVPDVALQECKALAVVYERGPSCYILYHRASVEQHSLKQVLECCEDNVRVQEISAQEMAETKKHLLAQLLCNALPSIQANGELYHNVTGNLYYMQPSWVNYRKEVLASFWTLQISFTKDCCVKLDVKTFSNARLKQGSKNKPQYLFDPECYILRRALRDDPGNSTDRFVIGALNQRRKNTIPFLEFGSLTDYQNCKVGILHQFLRDVRKSLSPYLSLTMVSLDESTHLGVCGSVDSMTGIRNRLRETPLYLEDTVRNEQSRTLISMLRYELAQYSEVTFMEGTPEKGDALLRIIHHPLFYEDHPEDDEYLKAPKHCVVQHITVEDFQLTGMNARRTKEKEDHKLLKVIQELAIKIDISRRQMSCYDWAKLGVNRPVTFVMASSDYKDKSEPICYDMLRIQPGGELYFESWQQSFWEDNSEREKISAAFETPHGKFNPTIKGLVYEEENNIHIIYDTDRYTLPNMQDLEQVLSATRDDEQVPAKPLVETVQKYADSLSGNESVRCQMILDEINQHGMQVSRKELRHILNLRSNLGKQINRFIFEETGVLIGNTLKSARNKEALFGGVLGIRHFCKDGAQYYYSGYLGSSLNRTLPHACRIRRVCSTGPTLQFQHYLPLLEVDFVRASGWPVIPFPFKYLHEWKAQ
;
A
#
# COMPACT_ATOMS: atom_id res chain seq x y z
N MET A 1 -18.25 -10.56 -5.47
CA MET A 1 -17.74 -9.42 -6.27
C MET A 1 -16.73 -8.64 -5.46
N ILE A 2 -15.61 -8.25 -6.06
CA ILE A 2 -14.56 -7.47 -5.40
C ILE A 2 -14.47 -6.10 -6.05
N HIS A 3 -14.69 -5.04 -5.27
CA HIS A 3 -14.55 -3.66 -5.74
C HIS A 3 -13.09 -3.26 -5.90
N THR A 4 -12.84 -2.45 -6.92
CA THR A 4 -11.51 -1.92 -7.24
C THR A 4 -11.52 -0.40 -7.24
N ASN A 5 -10.33 0.20 -7.27
CA ASN A 5 -10.17 1.65 -7.49
C ASN A 5 -10.37 2.09 -8.95
N GLN A 6 -10.67 1.18 -9.87
CA GLN A 6 -10.99 1.53 -11.24
C GLN A 6 -12.42 2.02 -11.34
N MET A 7 -12.62 3.13 -12.06
CA MET A 7 -13.93 3.72 -12.28
C MET A 7 -14.37 3.53 -13.72
N GLU A 8 -15.59 3.09 -13.89
CA GLU A 8 -16.39 3.40 -15.06
C GLU A 8 -16.90 4.83 -14.92
N ILE A 9 -16.72 5.63 -15.97
CA ILE A 9 -16.96 7.08 -15.95
C ILE A 9 -17.91 7.40 -17.08
N ASP A 10 -19.07 7.97 -16.78
CA ASP A 10 -19.99 8.50 -17.79
C ASP A 10 -20.11 10.01 -17.63
N PHE A 11 -20.22 10.71 -18.76
CA PHE A 11 -20.36 12.16 -18.81
C PHE A 11 -21.69 12.55 -19.43
N ASP A 12 -22.32 13.57 -18.87
CA ASP A 12 -23.37 14.31 -19.55
C ASP A 12 -22.73 15.51 -20.26
N PHE A 13 -22.37 15.32 -21.52
CA PHE A 13 -21.70 16.36 -22.31
C PHE A 13 -22.57 17.59 -22.55
N GLU A 14 -23.90 17.43 -22.61
CA GLU A 14 -24.83 18.55 -22.80
C GLU A 14 -24.88 19.42 -21.54
N ALA A 15 -24.99 18.79 -20.36
CA ALA A 15 -24.95 19.50 -19.09
C ALA A 15 -23.59 20.20 -18.88
N ILE A 16 -22.47 19.52 -19.21
CA ILE A 16 -21.14 20.13 -19.14
C ILE A 16 -21.05 21.35 -20.06
N ALA A 17 -21.48 21.22 -21.33
CA ALA A 17 -21.43 22.32 -22.28
C ALA A 17 -22.34 23.48 -21.88
N LYS A 18 -23.49 23.21 -21.26
CA LYS A 18 -24.40 24.24 -20.80
C LYS A 18 -23.78 25.12 -19.69
N ASP A 19 -23.16 24.48 -18.69
CA ASP A 19 -22.76 25.16 -17.46
C ASP A 19 -21.26 25.54 -17.45
N PHE A 20 -20.43 24.92 -18.28
CA PHE A 20 -18.99 25.15 -18.32
C PHE A 20 -18.43 25.46 -19.72
N SER A 21 -17.30 26.17 -19.73
CA SER A 21 -16.40 26.32 -20.88
C SER A 21 -15.04 25.70 -20.54
N ILE A 22 -14.48 24.94 -21.48
CA ILE A 22 -13.19 24.26 -21.34
C ILE A 22 -12.21 24.86 -22.34
N PHE A 23 -11.07 25.32 -21.84
CA PHE A 23 -9.99 25.84 -22.66
C PHE A 23 -8.78 24.91 -22.64
N GLU A 24 -8.19 24.68 -23.81
CA GLU A 24 -6.87 24.09 -23.96
C GLU A 24 -5.84 25.20 -24.15
N ALA A 25 -4.94 25.35 -23.18
CA ALA A 25 -3.68 26.03 -23.36
C ALA A 25 -2.67 25.00 -23.90
N ARG A 26 -2.22 25.19 -25.14
CA ARG A 26 -1.31 24.28 -25.84
C ARG A 26 0.04 24.94 -26.11
N ARG A 27 1.12 24.17 -25.92
CA ARG A 27 2.49 24.55 -26.24
C ARG A 27 2.96 23.89 -27.52
N ASP A 28 3.92 24.53 -28.20
CA ASP A 28 4.58 23.93 -29.36
C ASP A 28 5.36 22.66 -28.98
N GLN A 29 6.09 22.71 -27.86
CA GLN A 29 6.87 21.60 -27.31
C GLN A 29 6.95 21.63 -25.78
N GLY A 30 7.18 20.47 -25.16
CA GLY A 30 7.47 20.36 -23.73
C GLY A 30 6.26 19.96 -22.88
N ASN A 31 6.23 20.44 -21.62
CA ASN A 31 5.19 20.12 -20.64
C ASN A 31 4.99 21.26 -19.62
N TYR A 32 3.97 21.15 -18.78
CA TYR A 32 3.60 22.18 -17.82
C TYR A 32 4.22 22.03 -16.42
N TRP A 33 5.12 21.05 -16.18
CA TRP A 33 5.66 20.77 -14.83
C TRP A 33 6.36 21.97 -14.16
N LYS A 34 6.96 22.85 -14.96
CA LYS A 34 7.62 24.08 -14.49
C LYS A 34 6.90 25.35 -14.93
N SER A 35 5.89 25.22 -15.79
CA SER A 35 5.13 26.36 -16.32
C SER A 35 4.33 27.03 -15.21
N ARG A 36 4.05 28.32 -15.38
CA ARG A 36 3.20 29.10 -14.47
C ARG A 36 1.75 29.19 -14.93
N VAL A 37 1.47 28.78 -16.17
CA VAL A 37 0.13 28.85 -16.78
C VAL A 37 -0.97 28.26 -15.89
N PRO A 38 -0.83 27.07 -15.28
CA PRO A 38 -1.90 26.52 -14.44
C PRO A 38 -2.19 27.41 -13.23
N ASP A 39 -1.17 28.03 -12.66
CA ASP A 39 -1.29 28.83 -11.44
C ASP A 39 -1.79 30.24 -11.71
N VAL A 40 -1.38 30.84 -12.83
CA VAL A 40 -1.91 32.12 -13.33
C VAL A 40 -3.38 31.98 -13.68
N ALA A 41 -3.77 30.89 -14.36
CA ALA A 41 -5.17 30.62 -14.67
C ALA A 41 -6.05 30.56 -13.40
N LEU A 42 -5.58 29.89 -12.34
CA LEU A 42 -6.30 29.80 -11.08
C LEU A 42 -6.32 31.13 -10.30
N GLN A 43 -5.16 31.80 -10.17
CA GLN A 43 -5.01 32.93 -9.24
C GLN A 43 -5.37 34.28 -9.86
N GLU A 44 -4.95 34.53 -11.10
CA GLU A 44 -5.16 35.81 -11.78
C GLU A 44 -6.42 35.79 -12.65
N CYS A 45 -6.65 34.68 -13.36
CA CYS A 45 -7.82 34.54 -14.23
C CYS A 45 -9.04 33.93 -13.52
N LYS A 46 -8.91 33.47 -12.27
CA LYS A 46 -9.99 32.89 -11.45
C LYS A 46 -10.69 31.69 -12.11
N ALA A 47 -9.94 30.84 -12.80
CA ALA A 47 -10.46 29.57 -13.30
C ALA A 47 -10.98 28.70 -12.15
N LEU A 48 -12.02 27.90 -12.41
CA LEU A 48 -12.55 26.94 -11.42
C LEU A 48 -11.56 25.82 -11.15
N ALA A 49 -10.90 25.34 -12.21
CA ALA A 49 -9.98 24.23 -12.13
C ALA A 49 -9.01 24.23 -13.31
N VAL A 50 -7.85 23.62 -13.09
CA VAL A 50 -6.90 23.30 -14.14
C VAL A 50 -6.41 21.86 -13.99
N VAL A 51 -6.05 21.22 -15.10
CA VAL A 51 -5.40 19.91 -15.12
C VAL A 51 -4.40 19.83 -16.27
N TYR A 52 -3.34 19.07 -16.10
CA TYR A 52 -2.45 18.67 -17.20
C TYR A 52 -1.75 17.35 -16.86
N GLU A 53 -1.20 16.71 -17.88
CA GLU A 53 -0.32 15.55 -17.71
C GLU A 53 0.99 15.77 -18.50
N ARG A 54 1.79 14.71 -18.66
CA ARG A 54 2.95 14.78 -19.53
C ARG A 54 2.50 15.02 -20.97
N GLY A 55 2.75 16.23 -21.47
CA GLY A 55 2.46 16.60 -22.85
C GLY A 55 2.31 18.12 -22.99
N PRO A 56 1.99 18.59 -24.20
CA PRO A 56 1.96 20.00 -24.53
C PRO A 56 0.68 20.72 -24.12
N SER A 57 -0.30 20.06 -23.48
CA SER A 57 -1.62 20.63 -23.22
C SER A 57 -1.89 20.80 -21.72
N CYS A 58 -2.47 21.93 -21.35
CA CYS A 58 -3.09 22.21 -20.06
C CYS A 58 -4.55 22.60 -20.28
N TYR A 59 -5.45 21.99 -19.52
CA TYR A 59 -6.88 22.19 -19.63
C TYR A 59 -7.39 23.01 -18.46
N ILE A 60 -8.28 23.95 -18.75
CA ILE A 60 -8.74 24.99 -17.83
C ILE A 60 -10.27 25.02 -17.89
N LEU A 61 -10.92 25.01 -16.73
CA LEU A 61 -12.38 25.00 -16.59
C LEU A 61 -12.89 26.33 -16.07
N TYR A 62 -13.94 26.84 -16.71
CA TYR A 62 -14.70 28.02 -16.28
C TYR A 62 -16.18 27.72 -16.18
N HIS A 63 -16.87 28.41 -15.27
CA HIS A 63 -18.32 28.54 -15.38
C HIS A 63 -18.65 29.36 -16.64
N ARG A 64 -19.58 28.90 -17.45
CA ARG A 64 -19.85 29.52 -18.76
C ARG A 64 -20.31 30.98 -18.66
N ALA A 65 -20.96 31.34 -17.55
CA ALA A 65 -21.36 32.71 -17.25
C ALA A 65 -20.25 33.61 -16.66
N SER A 66 -19.03 33.09 -16.42
CA SER A 66 -17.93 33.87 -15.85
C SER A 66 -17.43 34.91 -16.85
N VAL A 67 -17.27 36.16 -16.40
CA VAL A 67 -16.77 37.24 -17.26
C VAL A 67 -15.25 37.18 -17.37
N GLU A 68 -14.58 36.61 -16.36
CA GLU A 68 -13.13 36.48 -16.26
C GLU A 68 -12.51 35.61 -17.36
N GLN A 69 -13.27 34.69 -17.96
CA GLN A 69 -12.76 33.87 -19.07
C GLN A 69 -12.32 34.70 -20.30
N HIS A 70 -12.86 35.91 -20.48
CA HIS A 70 -12.53 36.76 -21.64
C HIS A 70 -11.09 37.29 -21.59
N SER A 71 -10.50 37.44 -20.39
CA SER A 71 -9.12 37.87 -20.24
C SER A 71 -8.12 36.70 -20.28
N LEU A 72 -8.60 35.45 -20.14
CA LEU A 72 -7.77 34.24 -20.05
C LEU A 72 -6.75 34.16 -21.19
N LYS A 73 -7.22 34.27 -22.43
CA LYS A 73 -6.35 34.16 -23.61
C LYS A 73 -5.24 35.20 -23.60
N GLN A 74 -5.59 36.47 -23.39
CA GLN A 74 -4.62 37.56 -23.38
C GLN A 74 -3.60 37.40 -22.24
N VAL A 75 -4.06 37.05 -21.03
CA VAL A 75 -3.18 36.91 -19.86
C VAL A 75 -2.22 35.73 -20.03
N LEU A 76 -2.71 34.57 -20.49
CA LEU A 76 -1.88 33.37 -20.64
C LEU A 76 -0.91 33.45 -21.80
N GLU A 77 -1.30 34.04 -22.94
CA GLU A 77 -0.40 34.23 -24.08
C GLU A 77 0.69 35.28 -23.78
N CYS A 78 0.42 36.25 -22.90
CA CYS A 78 1.45 37.16 -22.35
C CYS A 78 2.32 36.52 -21.25
N CYS A 79 1.84 35.45 -20.61
CA CYS A 79 2.56 34.78 -19.52
C CYS A 79 3.77 33.98 -20.03
N GLU A 80 3.58 33.26 -21.14
CA GLU A 80 4.60 32.44 -21.82
C GLU A 80 4.36 32.49 -23.34
N ASP A 81 5.34 33.01 -24.12
CA ASP A 81 5.21 33.29 -25.57
C ASP A 81 4.87 32.08 -26.46
N ASN A 82 5.06 30.86 -25.95
CA ASN A 82 4.83 29.60 -26.67
C ASN A 82 3.53 28.91 -26.30
N VAL A 83 2.57 29.64 -25.75
CA VAL A 83 1.24 29.13 -25.37
C VAL A 83 0.20 29.68 -26.32
N ARG A 84 -0.69 28.81 -26.79
CA ARG A 84 -1.89 29.17 -27.56
C ARG A 84 -3.12 28.68 -26.82
N VAL A 85 -4.13 29.53 -26.69
CA VAL A 85 -5.37 29.19 -25.98
C VAL A 85 -6.52 29.06 -26.98
N GLN A 86 -7.23 27.93 -26.90
CA GLN A 86 -8.44 27.65 -27.67
C GLN A 86 -9.51 27.03 -26.77
N GLU A 87 -10.78 27.32 -27.04
CA GLU A 87 -11.90 26.59 -26.41
C GLU A 87 -12.08 25.24 -27.10
N ILE A 88 -12.32 24.19 -26.33
CA ILE A 88 -12.55 22.82 -26.82
C ILE A 88 -13.82 22.25 -26.19
N SER A 89 -14.41 21.25 -26.83
CA SER A 89 -15.57 20.56 -26.26
C SER A 89 -15.14 19.49 -25.24
N ALA A 90 -16.01 19.21 -24.28
CA ALA A 90 -15.82 18.10 -23.34
C ALA A 90 -15.74 16.74 -24.06
N GLN A 91 -16.52 16.57 -25.13
CA GLN A 91 -16.54 15.36 -25.94
C GLN A 91 -15.18 15.13 -26.63
N GLU A 92 -14.64 16.16 -27.30
CA GLU A 92 -13.32 16.12 -27.93
C GLU A 92 -12.21 15.76 -26.93
N MET A 93 -12.27 16.31 -25.72
CA MET A 93 -11.32 15.96 -24.65
C MET A 93 -11.48 14.51 -24.19
N ALA A 94 -12.71 14.02 -24.03
CA ALA A 94 -13.00 12.69 -23.52
C ALA A 94 -12.58 11.56 -24.47
N GLU A 95 -12.63 11.78 -25.79
CA GLU A 95 -12.25 10.80 -26.81
C GLU A 95 -10.82 10.26 -26.63
N THR A 96 -9.89 11.13 -26.22
CA THR A 96 -8.48 10.77 -26.06
C THR A 96 -8.00 10.81 -24.61
N LYS A 97 -8.68 11.59 -23.75
CA LYS A 97 -8.25 11.89 -22.39
C LYS A 97 -9.42 11.89 -21.40
N LYS A 98 -10.27 10.86 -21.49
CA LYS A 98 -11.37 10.57 -20.55
C LYS A 98 -10.97 10.76 -19.07
N HIS A 99 -9.81 10.25 -18.68
CA HIS A 99 -9.29 10.39 -17.31
C HIS A 99 -8.98 11.85 -16.92
N LEU A 100 -8.51 12.68 -17.86
CA LEU A 100 -8.25 14.09 -17.58
C LEU A 100 -9.52 14.92 -17.51
N LEU A 101 -10.56 14.61 -18.29
CA LEU A 101 -11.83 15.33 -18.18
C LEU A 101 -12.46 15.07 -16.80
N ALA A 102 -12.47 13.80 -16.37
CA ALA A 102 -12.91 13.45 -15.01
C ALA A 102 -12.08 14.17 -13.94
N GLN A 103 -10.75 14.20 -14.10
CA GLN A 103 -9.87 14.93 -13.20
C GLN A 103 -10.16 16.43 -13.19
N LEU A 104 -10.40 17.06 -14.35
CA LEU A 104 -10.68 18.50 -14.45
C LEU A 104 -11.96 18.87 -13.69
N LEU A 105 -13.03 18.09 -13.87
CA LEU A 105 -14.29 18.28 -13.16
C LEU A 105 -14.11 18.07 -11.64
N CYS A 106 -13.41 17.01 -11.23
CA CYS A 106 -13.12 16.76 -9.82
C CYS A 106 -12.21 17.84 -9.20
N ASN A 107 -11.29 18.41 -9.98
CA ASN A 107 -10.44 19.52 -9.55
C ASN A 107 -11.25 20.78 -9.22
N ALA A 108 -12.49 20.90 -9.71
CA ALA A 108 -13.37 22.05 -9.45
C ALA A 108 -14.16 21.93 -8.14
N LEU A 109 -14.11 20.79 -7.45
CA LEU A 109 -14.75 20.59 -6.14
C LEU A 109 -14.47 21.70 -5.11
N PRO A 110 -13.24 22.22 -4.94
CA PRO A 110 -12.95 23.31 -4.01
C PRO A 110 -13.79 24.56 -4.26
N SER A 111 -14.11 24.84 -5.53
CA SER A 111 -14.83 26.04 -5.96
C SER A 111 -16.35 25.86 -5.98
N ILE A 112 -16.83 24.62 -6.07
CA ILE A 112 -18.27 24.31 -6.23
C ILE A 112 -18.94 23.95 -4.90
N GLN A 113 -18.18 23.45 -3.90
CA GLN A 113 -18.73 22.92 -2.65
C GLN A 113 -18.45 23.83 -1.45
N ALA A 114 -19.46 24.04 -0.58
CA ALA A 114 -19.31 24.78 0.67
C ALA A 114 -18.29 24.15 1.66
N ASN A 115 -18.19 22.81 1.67
CA ASN A 115 -17.17 22.06 2.42
C ASN A 115 -15.90 21.78 1.58
N GLY A 116 -15.71 22.50 0.48
CA GLY A 116 -14.56 22.36 -0.42
C GLY A 116 -13.22 22.76 0.22
N GLU A 117 -13.24 23.30 1.45
CA GLU A 117 -12.08 23.80 2.20
C GLU A 117 -10.95 22.77 2.38
N LEU A 118 -11.27 21.47 2.38
CA LEU A 118 -10.26 20.41 2.50
C LEU A 118 -9.64 20.01 1.16
N TYR A 119 -10.24 20.43 0.04
CA TYR A 119 -9.76 20.16 -1.30
C TYR A 119 -9.04 21.39 -1.86
N HIS A 120 -7.93 21.18 -2.57
CA HIS A 120 -7.21 22.26 -3.24
C HIS A 120 -6.78 21.82 -4.63
N ASN A 121 -7.15 22.59 -5.65
CA ASN A 121 -6.57 22.46 -6.97
C ASN A 121 -5.31 23.33 -7.06
N VAL A 122 -4.14 22.70 -7.03
CA VAL A 122 -2.86 23.41 -7.01
C VAL A 122 -1.96 22.80 -8.06
N THR A 123 -1.42 23.61 -8.97
CA THR A 123 -0.55 23.15 -10.06
C THR A 123 -1.16 22.01 -10.89
N GLY A 124 -2.46 22.03 -11.14
CA GLY A 124 -3.15 20.99 -11.91
C GLY A 124 -3.49 19.69 -11.16
N ASN A 125 -3.23 19.63 -9.86
CA ASN A 125 -3.47 18.44 -9.03
C ASN A 125 -4.53 18.73 -7.97
N LEU A 126 -5.36 17.73 -7.65
CA LEU A 126 -6.28 17.77 -6.52
C LEU A 126 -5.59 17.24 -5.26
N TYR A 127 -5.49 18.08 -4.25
CA TYR A 127 -4.99 17.72 -2.93
C TYR A 127 -6.11 17.71 -1.92
N TYR A 128 -6.19 16.65 -1.12
CA TYR A 128 -6.98 16.60 0.09
C TYR A 128 -6.09 16.82 1.31
N MET A 129 -6.52 17.66 2.23
CA MET A 129 -5.75 18.09 3.39
C MET A 129 -6.52 17.85 4.69
N GLN A 130 -5.81 17.52 5.78
CA GLN A 130 -6.40 17.34 7.12
C GLN A 130 -5.62 18.20 8.15
N PRO A 131 -6.29 18.96 9.04
CA PRO A 131 -5.62 19.89 9.95
C PRO A 131 -4.50 19.25 10.81
N SER A 132 -4.62 17.96 11.13
CA SER A 132 -3.63 17.20 11.90
C SER A 132 -2.36 16.83 11.12
N TRP A 133 -2.31 17.04 9.80
CA TRP A 133 -1.20 16.63 8.93
C TRP A 133 -0.10 17.68 8.80
N VAL A 134 0.33 18.19 9.95
CA VAL A 134 1.35 19.23 10.09
C VAL A 134 2.44 18.77 11.05
N ASN A 135 3.64 19.29 10.85
CA ASN A 135 4.79 19.01 11.70
C ASN A 135 5.54 20.31 11.98
N TYR A 136 5.60 20.67 13.25
CA TYR A 136 6.30 21.85 13.74
C TYR A 136 7.67 21.46 14.30
N ARG A 137 8.68 22.32 14.06
CA ARG A 137 9.97 22.27 14.76
C ARG A 137 10.12 23.55 15.55
N LYS A 138 9.99 23.46 16.88
CA LYS A 138 9.77 24.62 17.75
C LYS A 138 8.52 25.37 17.26
N GLU A 139 8.61 26.66 16.98
CA GLU A 139 7.48 27.49 16.51
C GLU A 139 7.33 27.53 14.99
N VAL A 140 8.24 26.90 14.24
CA VAL A 140 8.23 26.95 12.76
C VAL A 140 7.48 25.75 12.20
N LEU A 141 6.52 25.99 11.30
CA LEU A 141 5.89 24.94 10.51
C LEU A 141 6.95 24.35 9.57
N ALA A 142 7.50 23.19 9.96
CA ALA A 142 8.62 22.58 9.27
C ALA A 142 8.19 21.83 8.01
N SER A 143 7.05 21.15 8.07
CA SER A 143 6.44 20.48 6.94
C SER A 143 4.98 20.16 7.20
N PHE A 144 4.18 20.01 6.14
CA PHE A 144 2.86 19.41 6.19
C PHE A 144 2.73 18.39 5.05
N TRP A 145 1.69 17.56 5.06
CA TRP A 145 1.44 16.61 3.97
C TRP A 145 -0.02 16.57 3.58
N THR A 146 -0.25 16.08 2.37
CA THR A 146 -1.55 16.05 1.70
C THR A 146 -1.74 14.69 1.03
N LEU A 147 -2.98 14.35 0.70
CA LEU A 147 -3.28 13.21 -0.15
C LEU A 147 -3.69 13.71 -1.54
N GLN A 148 -2.83 13.48 -2.54
CA GLN A 148 -3.16 13.76 -3.92
C GLN A 148 -4.11 12.69 -4.45
N ILE A 149 -5.23 13.12 -5.04
CA ILE A 149 -6.22 12.27 -5.69
C ILE A 149 -6.08 12.46 -7.20
N SER A 150 -5.81 11.38 -7.94
CA SER A 150 -5.59 11.46 -9.40
C SER A 150 -6.20 10.29 -10.16
N PHE A 151 -6.67 10.51 -11.39
CA PHE A 151 -7.08 9.44 -12.31
C PHE A 151 -5.92 9.02 -13.22
N THR A 152 -5.66 7.71 -13.30
CA THR A 152 -4.75 7.14 -14.29
C THR A 152 -5.43 7.00 -15.65
N LYS A 153 -4.66 6.69 -16.70
CA LYS A 153 -5.20 6.46 -18.06
C LYS A 153 -6.23 5.34 -18.12
N ASP A 154 -6.09 4.33 -17.26
CA ASP A 154 -7.04 3.23 -17.14
C ASP A 154 -8.24 3.58 -16.22
N CYS A 155 -8.46 4.87 -15.95
CA CYS A 155 -9.49 5.41 -15.06
C CYS A 155 -9.39 4.87 -13.61
N CYS A 156 -8.19 4.53 -13.15
CA CYS A 156 -7.97 4.14 -11.76
C CYS A 156 -7.74 5.36 -10.88
N VAL A 157 -8.43 5.45 -9.73
CA VAL A 157 -8.15 6.50 -8.74
C VAL A 157 -6.90 6.13 -7.96
N LYS A 158 -5.92 7.02 -7.98
CA LYS A 158 -4.63 6.89 -7.30
C LYS A 158 -4.51 7.90 -6.18
N LEU A 159 -4.02 7.42 -5.03
CA LEU A 159 -3.93 8.16 -3.77
C LEU A 159 -2.46 8.25 -3.31
N ASP A 160 -1.83 9.39 -3.58
CA ASP A 160 -0.41 9.61 -3.33
C ASP A 160 -0.17 10.64 -2.21
N VAL A 161 0.64 10.30 -1.21
CA VAL A 161 0.99 11.25 -0.14
C VAL A 161 2.04 12.23 -0.67
N LYS A 162 1.76 13.54 -0.59
CA LYS A 162 2.71 14.60 -0.94
C LYS A 162 3.05 15.45 0.26
N THR A 163 4.33 15.47 0.63
CA THR A 163 4.87 16.33 1.67
C THR A 163 5.32 17.67 1.09
N PHE A 164 4.96 18.76 1.76
CA PHE A 164 5.45 20.10 1.52
C PHE A 164 6.35 20.49 2.70
N SER A 165 7.60 20.84 2.41
CA SER A 165 8.59 21.16 3.45
C SER A 165 9.02 22.61 3.36
N ASN A 166 9.23 23.26 4.51
CA ASN A 166 9.65 24.65 4.58
C ASN A 166 10.98 24.84 3.85
N ALA A 167 11.02 25.78 2.91
CA ALA A 167 12.15 26.04 2.03
C ALA A 167 13.39 26.54 2.79
N ARG A 168 13.21 27.16 3.97
CA ARG A 168 14.28 27.60 4.88
C ARG A 168 15.02 26.42 5.51
N LEU A 169 14.31 25.32 5.75
CA LEU A 169 14.85 24.11 6.39
C LEU A 169 15.37 23.08 5.38
N LYS A 170 14.96 23.17 4.12
CA LYS A 170 15.30 22.20 3.07
C LYS A 170 16.46 22.68 2.22
N GLN A 171 17.55 21.91 2.20
CA GLN A 171 18.68 22.15 1.30
C GLN A 171 18.27 21.99 -0.18
N GLY A 172 18.86 22.78 -1.08
CA GLY A 172 18.62 22.67 -2.53
C GLY A 172 17.24 23.14 -3.01
N SER A 173 16.61 24.10 -2.31
CA SER A 173 15.26 24.62 -2.60
C SER A 173 15.24 25.79 -3.60
N LYS A 174 16.37 26.44 -3.90
CA LYS A 174 16.45 27.71 -4.65
C LYS A 174 15.78 27.69 -6.05
N ASN A 175 15.77 26.55 -6.74
CA ASN A 175 15.23 26.44 -8.11
C ASN A 175 13.94 25.61 -8.21
N LYS A 176 13.28 25.34 -7.09
CA LYS A 176 12.04 24.54 -7.06
C LYS A 176 10.82 25.44 -7.02
N PRO A 177 9.68 25.03 -7.62
CA PRO A 177 8.39 25.68 -7.39
C PRO A 177 8.13 25.83 -5.90
N GLN A 178 7.77 27.05 -5.48
CA GLN A 178 7.46 27.38 -4.10
C GLN A 178 5.96 27.51 -3.90
N TYR A 179 5.51 27.19 -2.70
CA TYR A 179 4.11 27.14 -2.30
C TYR A 179 3.90 27.96 -1.03
N LEU A 180 2.73 28.55 -0.90
CA LEU A 180 2.28 29.28 0.27
C LEU A 180 1.13 28.48 0.89
N PHE A 181 1.19 28.34 2.22
CA PHE A 181 0.17 27.65 2.98
C PHE A 181 -0.19 28.49 4.20
N ASP A 182 -1.48 28.81 4.31
CA ASP A 182 -2.06 29.48 5.47
C ASP A 182 -2.67 28.42 6.40
N PRO A 183 -2.11 28.18 7.60
CA PRO A 183 -2.65 27.19 8.52
C PRO A 183 -3.95 27.61 9.22
N GLU A 184 -4.29 28.90 9.24
CA GLU A 184 -5.52 29.41 9.87
C GLU A 184 -6.70 29.28 8.91
N CYS A 185 -6.53 29.71 7.66
CA CYS A 185 -7.56 29.62 6.63
C CYS A 185 -7.49 28.31 5.81
N TYR A 186 -6.46 27.50 6.04
CA TYR A 186 -6.21 26.24 5.36
C TYR A 186 -6.01 26.36 3.84
N ILE A 187 -5.52 27.51 3.36
CA ILE A 187 -5.37 27.79 1.93
C ILE A 187 -3.98 27.39 1.44
N LEU A 188 -3.94 26.46 0.48
CA LEU A 188 -2.72 26.07 -0.25
C LEU A 188 -2.71 26.64 -1.67
N ARG A 189 -1.66 27.36 -2.05
CA ARG A 189 -1.45 27.81 -3.44
C ARG A 189 0.03 27.85 -3.83
N ARG A 190 0.32 27.94 -5.14
CA ARG A 190 1.68 28.18 -5.63
C ARG A 190 2.03 29.66 -5.48
N ALA A 191 3.26 29.96 -5.06
CA ALA A 191 3.78 31.32 -5.02
C ALA A 191 4.01 31.87 -6.44
N LEU A 192 3.57 33.10 -6.68
CA LEU A 192 3.80 33.90 -7.89
C LEU A 192 4.98 34.88 -7.69
N ARG A 193 5.43 35.54 -8.77
CA ARG A 193 6.61 36.43 -8.70
C ARG A 193 6.38 37.66 -7.84
N ASP A 194 5.15 38.17 -7.82
CA ASP A 194 4.78 39.40 -7.12
C ASP A 194 4.39 39.16 -5.65
N ASP A 195 4.42 37.89 -5.20
CA ASP A 195 4.17 37.57 -3.79
C ASP A 195 5.30 38.16 -2.92
N PRO A 196 4.96 38.95 -1.88
CA PRO A 196 5.95 39.61 -1.04
C PRO A 196 6.95 38.60 -0.45
N GLY A 197 8.24 38.91 -0.57
CA GLY A 197 9.32 37.93 -0.36
C GLY A 197 9.68 37.65 1.11
N ASN A 198 9.29 38.50 2.07
CA ASN A 198 10.06 38.61 3.32
C ASN A 198 9.33 38.16 4.61
N SER A 199 8.00 38.03 4.65
CA SER A 199 7.28 37.68 5.90
C SER A 199 6.64 36.29 5.91
N THR A 200 6.24 35.73 4.78
CA THR A 200 5.49 34.46 4.73
C THR A 200 6.40 33.26 4.52
N ASP A 201 6.18 32.19 5.30
CA ASP A 201 6.89 30.92 5.10
C ASP A 201 6.56 30.32 3.73
N ARG A 202 7.60 29.84 3.04
CA ARG A 202 7.50 29.22 1.71
C ARG A 202 7.82 27.75 1.80
N PHE A 203 7.09 26.94 1.04
CA PHE A 203 7.22 25.48 1.04
C PHE A 203 7.62 24.95 -0.33
N VAL A 204 8.26 23.79 -0.36
CA VAL A 204 8.61 23.06 -1.59
C VAL A 204 8.23 21.59 -1.45
N ILE A 205 7.77 20.98 -2.54
CA ILE A 205 7.37 19.56 -2.53
C ILE A 205 8.58 18.64 -2.25
N GLY A 206 8.33 17.61 -1.44
CA GLY A 206 9.23 16.57 -0.99
C GLY A 206 9.60 16.70 0.49
N ALA A 207 9.89 15.57 1.13
CA ALA A 207 10.26 15.51 2.55
C ALA A 207 11.56 16.26 2.87
N LEU A 208 11.70 16.70 4.13
CA LEU A 208 12.95 17.27 4.66
C LEU A 208 14.08 16.24 4.66
N ASN A 209 13.78 15.00 5.06
CA ASN A 209 14.71 13.88 5.01
C ASN A 209 14.19 12.86 3.99
N GLN A 210 14.99 12.55 2.96
CA GLN A 210 14.58 11.61 1.90
C GLN A 210 14.38 10.18 2.41
N ARG A 211 15.04 9.79 3.52
CA ARG A 211 14.88 8.48 4.17
C ARG A 211 13.63 8.38 5.04
N ARG A 212 13.03 9.51 5.46
CA ARG A 212 11.80 9.55 6.27
C ARG A 212 10.67 10.21 5.50
N LYS A 213 9.78 9.40 4.94
CA LYS A 213 8.60 9.86 4.19
C LYS A 213 7.38 9.84 5.09
N ASN A 214 6.54 10.87 4.99
CA ASN A 214 5.23 10.85 5.64
C ASN A 214 4.34 9.80 4.95
N THR A 215 3.57 9.08 5.75
CA THR A 215 2.69 8.02 5.27
C THR A 215 1.30 8.20 5.83
N ILE A 216 0.29 7.93 5.00
CA ILE A 216 -1.10 7.78 5.42
C ILE A 216 -1.43 6.30 5.19
N PRO A 217 -1.85 5.55 6.22
CA PRO A 217 -2.22 4.16 6.07
C PRO A 217 -3.32 3.97 5.03
N PHE A 218 -3.29 2.84 4.33
CA PHE A 218 -4.31 2.53 3.33
C PHE A 218 -5.69 2.42 3.98
N LEU A 219 -5.81 1.60 5.02
CA LEU A 219 -7.04 1.41 5.77
C LEU A 219 -6.76 1.46 7.27
N GLU A 220 -7.51 2.27 8.00
CA GLU A 220 -7.61 2.19 9.45
C GLU A 220 -9.07 2.04 9.86
N PHE A 221 -9.32 1.21 10.86
CA PHE A 221 -10.68 0.92 11.32
C PHE A 221 -10.71 0.71 12.84
N GLY A 222 -9.82 1.40 13.55
CA GLY A 222 -9.80 1.42 15.02
C GLY A 222 -10.99 2.17 15.60
N SER A 223 -11.37 3.28 14.95
CA SER A 223 -12.48 4.16 15.24
C SER A 223 -13.02 4.78 13.94
N LEU A 224 -14.14 5.50 14.00
CA LEU A 224 -14.65 6.27 12.87
C LEU A 224 -13.65 7.34 12.41
N THR A 225 -13.02 8.05 13.36
CA THR A 225 -12.03 9.09 13.06
C THR A 225 -10.79 8.51 12.37
N ASP A 226 -10.30 7.34 12.80
CA ASP A 226 -9.17 6.68 12.13
C ASP A 226 -9.53 6.34 10.68
N TYR A 227 -10.74 5.80 10.46
CA TYR A 227 -11.23 5.49 9.12
C TYR A 227 -11.34 6.73 8.24
N GLN A 228 -11.96 7.81 8.72
CA GLN A 228 -12.12 9.06 7.98
C GLN A 228 -10.77 9.71 7.60
N ASN A 229 -9.70 9.42 8.33
CA ASN A 229 -8.36 9.95 8.09
C ASN A 229 -7.43 9.02 7.29
N CYS A 230 -7.84 7.77 7.02
CA CYS A 230 -7.07 6.86 6.18
C CYS A 230 -7.39 7.04 4.68
N LYS A 231 -6.59 6.46 3.79
CA LYS A 231 -6.78 6.62 2.34
C LYS A 231 -8.15 6.12 1.86
N VAL A 232 -8.62 4.99 2.37
CA VAL A 232 -9.92 4.43 1.98
C VAL A 232 -11.08 5.32 2.43
N GLY A 233 -11.06 5.85 3.66
CA GLY A 233 -12.12 6.75 4.12
C GLY A 233 -12.14 8.07 3.35
N ILE A 234 -10.98 8.63 3.01
CA ILE A 234 -10.89 9.83 2.17
C ILE A 234 -11.38 9.55 0.74
N LEU A 235 -11.06 8.39 0.16
CA LEU A 235 -11.62 7.98 -1.13
C LEU A 235 -13.15 7.87 -1.05
N HIS A 236 -13.67 7.29 0.02
CA HIS A 236 -15.12 7.16 0.21
C HIS A 236 -15.79 8.55 0.30
N GLN A 237 -15.20 9.47 1.06
CA GLN A 237 -15.67 10.85 1.17
C GLN A 237 -15.60 11.57 -0.19
N PHE A 238 -14.49 11.45 -0.91
CA PHE A 238 -14.33 12.00 -2.25
C PHE A 238 -15.42 11.53 -3.22
N LEU A 239 -15.72 10.23 -3.26
CA LEU A 239 -16.78 9.69 -4.12
C LEU A 239 -18.17 10.21 -3.73
N ARG A 240 -18.43 10.43 -2.44
CA ARG A 240 -19.67 11.05 -1.95
C ARG A 240 -19.76 12.52 -2.35
N ASP A 241 -18.66 13.27 -2.27
CA ASP A 241 -18.61 14.67 -2.67
C ASP A 241 -18.81 14.85 -4.19
N VAL A 242 -18.16 14.00 -5.01
CA VAL A 242 -18.38 13.96 -6.46
C VAL A 242 -19.85 13.65 -6.75
N ARG A 243 -20.44 12.63 -6.12
CA ARG A 243 -21.85 12.30 -6.33
C ARG A 243 -22.78 13.46 -5.94
N LYS A 244 -22.46 14.16 -4.85
CA LYS A 244 -23.28 15.27 -4.34
C LYS A 244 -23.22 16.50 -5.26
N SER A 245 -22.03 16.87 -5.71
CA SER A 245 -21.80 18.16 -6.38
C SER A 245 -21.65 18.07 -7.90
N LEU A 246 -21.28 16.89 -8.43
CA LEU A 246 -20.95 16.70 -9.85
C LEU A 246 -21.83 15.64 -10.55
N SER A 247 -22.80 15.03 -9.87
CA SER A 247 -23.73 14.06 -10.50
C SER A 247 -24.49 14.57 -11.73
N PRO A 248 -24.78 15.89 -11.89
CA PRO A 248 -25.35 16.38 -13.15
C PRO A 248 -24.42 16.28 -14.36
N TYR A 249 -23.10 16.14 -14.15
CA TYR A 249 -22.09 16.20 -15.21
C TYR A 249 -21.34 14.87 -15.40
N LEU A 250 -21.23 14.09 -14.32
CA LEU A 250 -20.27 13.00 -14.19
C LEU A 250 -20.84 11.92 -13.26
N SER A 251 -20.83 10.67 -13.73
CA SER A 251 -21.02 9.49 -12.90
C SER A 251 -19.68 8.77 -12.68
N LEU A 252 -19.47 8.26 -11.46
CA LEU A 252 -18.34 7.37 -11.13
C LEU A 252 -18.88 6.07 -10.55
N THR A 253 -18.66 4.98 -11.26
CA THR A 253 -19.08 3.63 -10.83
C THR A 253 -17.85 2.74 -10.64
N MET A 254 -17.69 2.16 -9.45
CA MET A 254 -16.55 1.28 -9.17
C MET A 254 -16.65 -0.02 -9.96
N VAL A 255 -15.60 -0.32 -10.73
CA VAL A 255 -15.48 -1.59 -11.43
C VAL A 255 -15.26 -2.70 -10.42
N SER A 256 -16.07 -3.75 -10.55
CA SER A 256 -15.99 -4.95 -9.74
C SER A 256 -15.46 -6.13 -10.56
N LEU A 257 -14.75 -7.05 -9.90
CA LEU A 257 -14.27 -8.29 -10.49
C LEU A 257 -14.99 -9.49 -9.88
N ASP A 258 -15.36 -10.44 -10.74
CA ASP A 258 -15.99 -11.70 -10.36
C ASP A 258 -14.94 -12.75 -10.07
N GLU A 259 -14.92 -13.20 -8.83
CA GLU A 259 -13.95 -14.17 -8.34
C GLU A 259 -14.12 -15.51 -9.04
N SER A 260 -13.01 -16.05 -9.55
CA SER A 260 -12.93 -17.38 -10.14
C SER A 260 -12.32 -18.40 -9.16
N THR A 261 -11.36 -17.98 -8.33
CA THR A 261 -10.70 -18.85 -7.35
C THR A 261 -10.28 -18.05 -6.11
N HIS A 262 -10.39 -18.69 -4.94
CA HIS A 262 -10.06 -18.12 -3.63
C HIS A 262 -9.18 -19.09 -2.83
N LEU A 263 -7.99 -18.63 -2.43
CA LEU A 263 -7.03 -19.35 -1.59
C LEU A 263 -6.62 -18.51 -0.37
N GLY A 264 -5.86 -19.07 0.57
CA GLY A 264 -5.29 -18.31 1.68
C GLY A 264 -6.31 -17.87 2.75
N VAL A 265 -7.39 -18.65 2.91
CA VAL A 265 -8.45 -18.43 3.92
C VAL A 265 -7.96 -18.82 5.32
N CYS A 266 -7.12 -19.84 5.40
CA CYS A 266 -6.42 -20.29 6.60
C CYS A 266 -4.91 -20.18 6.40
N GLY A 267 -4.16 -19.86 7.46
CA GLY A 267 -2.70 -19.95 7.41
C GLY A 267 -2.28 -21.40 7.18
N SER A 268 -1.20 -21.63 6.43
CA SER A 268 -0.60 -22.95 6.33
C SER A 268 -0.19 -23.40 7.74
N VAL A 269 -0.68 -24.56 8.18
CA VAL A 269 -0.36 -25.11 9.50
C VAL A 269 1.11 -25.59 9.56
N ASP A 270 1.74 -25.79 8.40
CA ASP A 270 2.99 -26.54 8.26
C ASP A 270 4.20 -25.76 7.71
N SER A 271 4.06 -24.49 7.31
CA SER A 271 5.13 -23.82 6.56
C SER A 271 6.42 -23.61 7.36
N MET A 272 6.31 -23.32 8.66
CA MET A 272 7.47 -23.10 9.52
C MET A 272 8.17 -24.40 9.90
N THR A 273 7.50 -25.55 9.74
CA THR A 273 8.09 -26.86 10.02
C THR A 273 9.26 -27.13 9.07
N GLY A 274 9.08 -26.89 7.76
CA GLY A 274 10.16 -27.02 6.77
C GLY A 274 11.33 -26.08 7.05
N ILE A 275 11.03 -24.80 7.34
CA ILE A 275 12.03 -23.78 7.70
C ILE A 275 12.86 -24.22 8.92
N ARG A 276 12.20 -24.69 9.99
CA ARG A 276 12.88 -25.11 11.23
C ARG A 276 13.69 -26.38 11.04
N ASN A 277 13.15 -27.38 10.35
CA ASN A 277 13.88 -28.60 10.03
C ASN A 277 15.18 -28.28 9.28
N ARG A 278 15.11 -27.38 8.29
CA ARG A 278 16.28 -26.95 7.52
C ARG A 278 17.38 -26.33 8.38
N LEU A 279 16.99 -25.48 9.32
CA LEU A 279 17.94 -24.83 10.23
C LEU A 279 18.60 -25.84 11.16
N ARG A 280 17.89 -26.88 11.59
CA ARG A 280 18.46 -27.95 12.43
C ARG A 280 19.44 -28.84 11.67
N GLU A 281 19.27 -28.98 10.35
CA GLU A 281 20.18 -29.75 9.48
C GLU A 281 21.47 -29.01 9.10
N THR A 282 21.64 -27.76 9.54
CA THR A 282 22.78 -26.92 9.14
C THR A 282 23.47 -26.37 10.39
N PRO A 283 24.78 -26.59 10.57
CA PRO A 283 25.53 -25.95 11.64
C PRO A 283 25.36 -24.42 11.58
N LEU A 284 24.89 -23.83 12.69
CA LEU A 284 24.64 -22.40 12.80
C LEU A 284 25.66 -21.75 13.73
N TYR A 285 26.40 -20.78 13.22
CA TYR A 285 27.39 -20.00 13.96
C TYR A 285 26.88 -18.58 14.23
N LEU A 286 27.48 -17.91 15.21
CA LEU A 286 27.19 -16.52 15.56
C LEU A 286 28.48 -15.72 15.61
N GLU A 287 28.51 -14.59 14.91
CA GLU A 287 29.63 -13.64 14.94
C GLU A 287 29.14 -12.28 15.41
N ASP A 288 29.74 -11.77 16.49
CA ASP A 288 29.51 -10.41 16.99
C ASP A 288 30.68 -9.50 16.60
N THR A 289 30.47 -8.67 15.58
CA THR A 289 31.46 -7.66 15.18
C THR A 289 31.30 -6.34 15.94
N VAL A 290 30.17 -6.15 16.63
CA VAL A 290 29.84 -4.92 17.39
C VAL A 290 30.49 -4.93 18.77
N ARG A 291 30.44 -6.07 19.47
CA ARG A 291 31.13 -6.32 20.76
C ARG A 291 30.83 -5.29 21.85
N ASN A 292 29.58 -4.83 21.94
CA ASN A 292 29.15 -3.87 22.96
C ASN A 292 28.13 -4.51 23.93
N GLU A 293 27.54 -3.72 24.83
CA GLU A 293 26.53 -4.22 25.77
C GLU A 293 25.23 -4.64 25.06
N GLN A 294 24.80 -3.86 24.07
CA GLN A 294 23.58 -4.12 23.31
C GLN A 294 23.68 -5.43 22.52
N SER A 295 24.81 -5.67 21.85
CA SER A 295 25.05 -6.93 21.13
C SER A 295 25.07 -8.12 22.08
N ARG A 296 25.70 -8.01 23.26
CA ARG A 296 25.69 -9.06 24.29
C ARG A 296 24.29 -9.42 24.80
N THR A 297 23.44 -8.41 25.03
CA THR A 297 22.04 -8.64 25.38
C THR A 297 21.31 -9.36 24.25
N LEU A 298 21.48 -8.89 23.01
CA LEU A 298 20.85 -9.49 21.85
C LEU A 298 21.26 -10.95 21.63
N ILE A 299 22.54 -11.28 21.76
CA ILE A 299 23.07 -12.66 21.67
C ILE A 299 22.38 -13.57 22.69
N SER A 300 22.21 -13.09 23.93
CA SER A 300 21.56 -13.86 25.00
C SER A 300 20.10 -14.14 24.65
N MET A 301 19.38 -13.15 24.11
CA MET A 301 18.00 -13.32 23.66
C MET A 301 17.88 -14.25 22.45
N LEU A 302 18.79 -14.13 21.47
CA LEU A 302 18.83 -15.02 20.30
C LEU A 302 19.03 -16.48 20.71
N ARG A 303 19.99 -16.75 21.61
CA ARG A 303 20.23 -18.09 22.16
C ARG A 303 18.98 -18.66 22.82
N TYR A 304 18.31 -17.87 23.65
CA TYR A 304 17.09 -18.28 24.32
C TYR A 304 15.94 -18.56 23.35
N GLU A 305 15.60 -17.61 22.46
CA GLU A 305 14.46 -17.74 21.57
C GLU A 305 14.67 -18.84 20.50
N LEU A 306 15.87 -18.97 19.93
CA LEU A 306 16.16 -20.03 18.95
C LEU A 306 16.07 -21.42 19.58
N ALA A 307 16.60 -21.60 20.79
CA ALA A 307 16.48 -22.86 21.50
C ALA A 307 15.02 -23.17 21.84
N GLN A 308 14.28 -22.18 22.35
CA GLN A 308 12.90 -22.35 22.82
C GLN A 308 11.90 -22.61 21.68
N TYR A 309 12.02 -21.92 20.55
CA TYR A 309 11.01 -21.94 19.49
C TYR A 309 11.42 -22.72 18.24
N SER A 310 12.72 -22.89 18.01
CA SER A 310 13.26 -23.58 16.82
C SER A 310 14.10 -24.82 17.15
N GLU A 311 14.45 -25.05 18.43
CA GLU A 311 15.35 -26.13 18.86
C GLU A 311 16.71 -26.08 18.15
N VAL A 312 17.19 -24.87 17.88
CA VAL A 312 18.49 -24.61 17.23
C VAL A 312 19.42 -23.95 18.24
N THR A 313 20.66 -24.42 18.29
CA THR A 313 21.73 -23.86 19.12
C THR A 313 22.88 -23.38 18.23
N PHE A 314 23.62 -22.39 18.72
CA PHE A 314 24.84 -21.94 18.04
C PHE A 314 26.00 -22.89 18.32
N MET A 315 26.75 -23.21 17.28
CA MET A 315 28.00 -23.95 17.34
C MET A 315 29.16 -23.04 17.77
N GLU A 316 30.14 -23.62 18.45
CA GLU A 316 31.39 -22.95 18.79
C GLU A 316 32.41 -23.12 17.66
N GLY A 317 33.24 -22.10 17.42
CA GLY A 317 34.26 -22.11 16.37
C GLY A 317 33.91 -21.25 15.15
N THR A 318 34.53 -21.57 14.01
CA THR A 318 34.37 -20.83 12.75
C THR A 318 33.57 -21.65 11.73
N PRO A 319 32.67 -21.03 10.95
CA PRO A 319 31.85 -21.73 9.96
C PRO A 319 32.69 -22.28 8.79
N GLU A 320 32.42 -23.52 8.39
CA GLU A 320 32.96 -24.17 7.20
C GLU A 320 32.13 -23.87 5.94
N LYS A 321 32.54 -24.45 4.80
CA LYS A 321 31.85 -24.23 3.52
C LYS A 321 30.44 -24.83 3.57
N GLY A 322 29.43 -23.99 3.35
CA GLY A 322 28.02 -24.39 3.36
C GLY A 322 27.33 -24.35 4.72
N ASP A 323 28.07 -24.03 5.80
CA ASP A 323 27.48 -23.75 7.11
C ASP A 323 26.73 -22.42 7.11
N ALA A 324 25.92 -22.19 8.16
CA ALA A 324 25.17 -20.96 8.35
C ALA A 324 25.85 -20.05 9.38
N LEU A 325 25.84 -18.74 9.12
CA LEU A 325 26.39 -17.71 10.01
C LEU A 325 25.37 -16.59 10.21
N LEU A 326 25.03 -16.33 11.48
CA LEU A 326 24.34 -15.12 11.88
C LEU A 326 25.37 -14.07 12.33
N ARG A 327 25.47 -12.94 11.63
CA ARG A 327 26.46 -11.89 11.92
C ARG A 327 25.77 -10.63 12.43
N ILE A 328 26.17 -10.17 13.61
CA ILE A 328 25.70 -8.92 14.22
C ILE A 328 26.60 -7.78 13.77
N ILE A 329 26.01 -6.79 13.11
CA ILE A 329 26.71 -5.61 12.56
C ILE A 329 26.02 -4.31 13.02
N HIS A 330 26.62 -3.17 12.70
CA HIS A 330 25.94 -1.88 12.81
C HIS A 330 25.09 -1.59 11.55
N HIS A 331 24.07 -0.75 11.70
CA HIS A 331 23.32 -0.21 10.55
C HIS A 331 24.19 0.69 9.64
N PRO A 332 23.84 0.86 8.34
CA PRO A 332 24.69 1.58 7.38
C PRO A 332 25.09 3.02 7.77
N LEU A 333 24.27 3.71 8.58
CA LEU A 333 24.55 5.07 9.08
C LEU A 333 25.80 5.13 9.96
N PHE A 334 26.14 4.04 10.64
CA PHE A 334 27.32 3.98 11.50
C PHE A 334 28.62 4.07 10.68
N TYR A 335 28.62 3.54 9.46
CA TYR A 335 29.80 3.47 8.58
C TYR A 335 29.90 4.66 7.61
N GLU A 336 29.03 5.67 7.67
CA GLU A 336 29.02 6.77 6.69
C GLU A 336 30.35 7.56 6.65
N ASP A 337 31.01 7.73 7.79
CA ASP A 337 32.30 8.42 7.89
C ASP A 337 33.50 7.53 7.55
N HIS A 338 33.34 6.20 7.70
CA HIS A 338 34.37 5.18 7.49
C HIS A 338 33.81 3.93 6.77
N PRO A 339 33.48 4.01 5.46
CA PRO A 339 32.87 2.90 4.73
C PRO A 339 33.77 1.66 4.61
N GLU A 340 35.08 1.83 4.70
CA GLU A 340 36.07 0.75 4.73
C GLU A 340 35.91 -0.20 5.92
N ASP A 341 35.28 0.28 6.98
CA ASP A 341 35.01 -0.50 8.19
C ASP A 341 33.70 -1.28 8.14
N ASP A 342 32.96 -1.22 7.02
CA ASP A 342 31.68 -1.89 6.86
C ASP A 342 31.84 -3.42 6.93
N GLU A 343 31.44 -3.97 8.07
CA GLU A 343 31.50 -5.39 8.38
C GLU A 343 30.56 -6.24 7.51
N TYR A 344 29.56 -5.62 6.87
CA TYR A 344 28.71 -6.29 5.87
C TYR A 344 29.53 -6.75 4.66
N LEU A 345 30.47 -5.91 4.18
CA LEU A 345 31.30 -6.21 3.00
C LEU A 345 32.41 -7.23 3.30
N LYS A 346 32.74 -7.42 4.58
CA LYS A 346 33.78 -8.34 5.07
C LYS A 346 33.22 -9.73 5.43
N ALA A 347 31.97 -10.02 5.07
CA ALA A 347 31.34 -11.30 5.35
C ALA A 347 32.03 -12.47 4.60
N PRO A 348 32.19 -13.64 5.24
CA PRO A 348 32.76 -14.82 4.59
C PRO A 348 31.90 -15.31 3.42
N LYS A 349 32.51 -15.49 2.24
CA LYS A 349 31.80 -15.90 1.01
C LYS A 349 31.58 -17.41 0.89
N HIS A 350 32.27 -18.21 1.69
CA HIS A 350 32.19 -19.68 1.63
C HIS A 350 31.03 -20.27 2.44
N CYS A 351 30.43 -19.48 3.34
CA CYS A 351 29.30 -19.91 4.16
C CYS A 351 28.07 -19.03 3.91
N VAL A 352 26.93 -19.47 4.43
CA VAL A 352 25.63 -18.81 4.25
C VAL A 352 25.45 -17.74 5.33
N VAL A 353 25.56 -16.47 4.96
CA VAL A 353 25.52 -15.37 5.93
C VAL A 353 24.15 -14.66 5.95
N GLN A 354 23.64 -14.45 7.16
CA GLN A 354 22.53 -13.55 7.46
C GLN A 354 22.98 -12.47 8.44
N HIS A 355 22.78 -11.21 8.08
CA HIS A 355 23.14 -10.06 8.90
C HIS A 355 21.96 -9.60 9.75
N ILE A 356 22.25 -9.15 10.97
CA ILE A 356 21.31 -8.40 11.82
C ILE A 356 21.97 -7.13 12.33
N THR A 357 21.25 -6.01 12.29
CA THR A 357 21.74 -4.73 12.81
C THR A 357 21.39 -4.60 14.29
N VAL A 358 22.38 -4.33 15.14
CA VAL A 358 22.18 -4.24 16.60
C VAL A 358 21.18 -3.14 16.99
N GLU A 359 21.12 -2.06 16.21
CA GLU A 359 20.29 -0.89 16.49
C GLU A 359 18.81 -1.11 16.18
N ASP A 360 18.51 -1.83 15.09
CA ASP A 360 17.13 -2.05 14.63
C ASP A 360 16.54 -3.37 15.13
N PHE A 361 17.41 -4.36 15.40
CA PHE A 361 17.03 -5.71 15.77
C PHE A 361 16.90 -5.87 17.29
N GLN A 362 15.81 -5.35 17.83
CA GLN A 362 15.42 -5.57 19.22
C GLN A 362 14.41 -6.71 19.31
N LEU A 363 14.79 -7.77 20.02
CA LEU A 363 13.89 -8.84 20.46
C LEU A 363 13.17 -8.40 21.73
N THR A 364 11.90 -8.77 21.84
CA THR A 364 11.08 -8.40 23.00
C THR A 364 10.79 -9.59 23.91
N GLY A 365 10.95 -10.83 23.42
CA GLY A 365 10.64 -12.08 24.14
C GLY A 365 9.20 -12.19 24.64
N MET A 366 8.32 -11.24 24.27
CA MET A 366 6.99 -11.07 24.83
C MET A 366 5.99 -10.62 23.78
N ASN A 367 4.72 -10.97 23.97
CA ASN A 367 3.65 -10.38 23.19
C ASN A 367 3.57 -8.85 23.37
N ALA A 368 2.87 -8.15 22.46
CA ALA A 368 2.75 -6.68 22.48
C ALA A 368 2.18 -6.07 23.78
N ARG A 369 1.66 -6.90 24.70
CA ARG A 369 1.14 -6.48 26.01
C ARG A 369 2.03 -6.88 27.18
N ARG A 370 3.18 -7.52 26.92
CA ARG A 370 4.11 -8.07 27.92
C ARG A 370 3.47 -9.08 28.87
N THR A 371 2.48 -9.83 28.39
CA THR A 371 1.69 -10.74 29.24
C THR A 371 1.96 -12.23 29.01
N LYS A 372 2.58 -12.61 27.88
CA LYS A 372 2.95 -13.99 27.56
C LYS A 372 4.20 -14.01 26.69
N GLU A 373 5.05 -15.01 26.90
CA GLU A 373 6.13 -15.37 25.99
C GLU A 373 5.55 -15.74 24.62
N LYS A 374 6.14 -15.18 23.57
CA LYS A 374 5.83 -15.49 22.17
C LYS A 374 7.10 -15.25 21.36
N GLU A 375 7.35 -16.14 20.41
CA GLU A 375 8.41 -15.97 19.39
C GLU A 375 8.31 -14.61 18.70
N ASP A 376 9.41 -13.88 18.63
CA ASP A 376 9.43 -12.55 18.01
C ASP A 376 9.36 -12.67 16.48
N HIS A 377 8.46 -11.91 15.86
CA HIS A 377 8.32 -11.85 14.40
C HIS A 377 9.60 -11.43 13.66
N LYS A 378 10.49 -10.66 14.31
CA LYS A 378 11.78 -10.27 13.72
C LYS A 378 12.69 -11.48 13.60
N LEU A 379 12.74 -12.33 14.64
CA LEU A 379 13.49 -13.58 14.62
C LEU A 379 12.92 -14.52 13.56
N LEU A 380 11.59 -14.66 13.50
CA LEU A 380 10.91 -15.45 12.49
C LEU A 380 11.36 -15.08 11.06
N LYS A 381 11.48 -13.78 10.77
CA LYS A 381 11.92 -13.30 9.46
C LYS A 381 13.39 -13.65 9.17
N VAL A 382 14.27 -13.50 10.16
CA VAL A 382 15.70 -13.84 10.05
C VAL A 382 15.88 -15.32 9.75
N ILE A 383 15.17 -16.20 10.47
CA ILE A 383 15.29 -17.64 10.27
C ILE A 383 14.71 -18.09 8.91
N GLN A 384 13.64 -17.42 8.44
CA GLN A 384 13.08 -17.67 7.10
C GLN A 384 14.05 -17.29 5.98
N GLU A 385 14.67 -16.11 6.06
CA GLU A 385 15.68 -15.66 5.08
C GLU A 385 16.90 -16.59 5.08
N LEU A 386 17.37 -16.97 6.27
CA LEU A 386 18.50 -17.88 6.42
C LEU A 386 18.21 -19.27 5.81
N ALA A 387 17.02 -19.84 6.07
CA ALA A 387 16.63 -21.14 5.50
C ALA A 387 16.59 -21.13 3.96
N ILE A 388 16.06 -20.04 3.36
CA ILE A 388 16.06 -19.88 1.89
C ILE A 388 17.49 -19.80 1.35
N LYS A 389 18.38 -19.05 2.01
CA LYS A 389 19.79 -18.96 1.59
C LYS A 389 20.50 -20.30 1.69
N ILE A 390 20.16 -21.12 2.69
CA ILE A 390 20.66 -22.50 2.82
C ILE A 390 20.17 -23.36 1.65
N ASP A 391 18.90 -23.29 1.26
CA ASP A 391 18.37 -24.01 0.08
C ASP A 391 19.12 -23.62 -1.21
N ILE A 392 19.37 -22.32 -1.40
CA ILE A 392 20.11 -21.78 -2.55
C ILE A 392 21.53 -22.35 -2.59
N SER A 393 22.22 -22.34 -1.45
CA SER A 393 23.59 -22.88 -1.32
C SER A 393 23.64 -24.37 -1.64
N ARG A 394 22.64 -25.16 -1.19
CA ARG A 394 22.55 -26.60 -1.48
C ARG A 394 21.90 -26.94 -2.83
N ARG A 395 21.45 -25.94 -3.61
CA ARG A 395 20.74 -26.11 -4.89
C ARG A 395 19.51 -27.03 -4.82
N GLN A 396 18.78 -27.00 -3.70
CA GLN A 396 17.61 -27.84 -3.46
C GLN A 396 16.53 -27.06 -2.71
N MET A 397 15.29 -27.07 -3.22
CA MET A 397 14.12 -26.55 -2.51
C MET A 397 13.67 -27.55 -1.45
N SER A 398 13.72 -27.13 -0.19
CA SER A 398 13.27 -27.94 0.94
C SER A 398 12.33 -27.18 1.87
N CYS A 399 12.36 -25.84 1.83
CA CYS A 399 11.43 -25.00 2.60
C CYS A 399 9.95 -25.13 2.12
N TYR A 400 9.74 -25.66 0.91
CA TYR A 400 8.43 -25.92 0.33
C TYR A 400 8.45 -27.29 -0.33
N ASP A 401 7.41 -28.08 -0.12
CA ASP A 401 7.24 -29.39 -0.78
C ASP A 401 6.83 -29.17 -2.24
N TRP A 402 7.84 -29.04 -3.10
CA TRP A 402 7.67 -28.72 -4.53
C TRP A 402 6.80 -29.74 -5.26
N ALA A 403 6.85 -31.01 -4.85
CA ALA A 403 6.04 -32.08 -5.44
C ALA A 403 4.53 -31.85 -5.24
N LYS A 404 4.09 -31.09 -4.21
CA LYS A 404 2.68 -30.72 -4.01
C LYS A 404 2.09 -29.90 -5.15
N LEU A 405 2.92 -29.21 -5.93
CA LEU A 405 2.44 -28.46 -7.09
C LEU A 405 1.94 -29.41 -8.20
N GLY A 406 2.38 -30.67 -8.21
CA GLY A 406 1.99 -31.66 -9.21
C GLY A 406 2.60 -31.42 -10.60
N VAL A 407 3.68 -30.63 -10.69
CA VAL A 407 4.42 -30.38 -11.93
C VAL A 407 5.35 -31.55 -12.25
N ASN A 408 5.24 -32.06 -13.48
CA ASN A 408 6.09 -33.15 -13.97
C ASN A 408 7.22 -32.65 -14.88
N ARG A 409 7.31 -31.33 -15.06
CA ARG A 409 8.31 -30.65 -15.90
C ARG A 409 8.99 -29.54 -15.11
N PRO A 410 10.18 -29.10 -15.55
CA PRO A 410 10.85 -27.97 -14.92
C PRO A 410 10.00 -26.71 -15.06
N VAL A 411 9.87 -25.94 -13.98
CA VAL A 411 9.22 -24.62 -14.01
C VAL A 411 10.31 -23.55 -13.95
N THR A 412 10.24 -22.60 -14.87
CA THR A 412 11.22 -21.53 -15.01
C THR A 412 10.62 -20.20 -14.57
N PHE A 413 11.38 -19.45 -13.78
CA PHE A 413 11.06 -18.12 -13.27
C PHE A 413 12.14 -17.16 -13.74
N VAL A 414 11.75 -15.99 -14.26
CA VAL A 414 12.71 -14.99 -14.78
C VAL A 414 12.36 -13.60 -14.29
N MET A 415 13.37 -12.84 -13.86
CA MET A 415 13.30 -11.41 -13.62
C MET A 415 14.28 -10.67 -14.51
N ALA A 416 13.97 -9.41 -14.81
CA ALA A 416 14.83 -8.52 -15.54
C ALA A 416 15.05 -7.23 -14.76
N SER A 417 16.28 -6.72 -14.81
CA SER A 417 16.67 -5.46 -14.19
C SER A 417 17.40 -4.58 -15.20
N SER A 418 17.06 -3.29 -15.21
CA SER A 418 17.72 -2.26 -16.02
C SER A 418 18.18 -1.13 -15.10
N ASP A 419 19.34 -0.53 -15.34
CA ASP A 419 19.69 0.70 -14.62
C ASP A 419 18.83 1.87 -15.12
N TYR A 420 18.07 2.46 -14.20
CA TYR A 420 17.23 3.63 -14.48
C TYR A 420 18.05 4.93 -14.58
N LYS A 421 19.25 4.98 -14.00
CA LYS A 421 20.17 6.13 -14.02
C LYS A 421 21.00 6.15 -15.29
N ASP A 422 21.47 5.00 -15.74
CA ASP A 422 22.20 4.85 -16.99
C ASP A 422 21.47 3.90 -17.95
N LYS A 423 20.76 4.48 -18.93
CA LYS A 423 20.03 3.72 -19.95
C LYS A 423 20.95 3.07 -20.99
N SER A 424 22.26 3.30 -20.93
CA SER A 424 23.23 2.65 -21.80
C SER A 424 23.66 1.27 -21.27
N GLU A 425 23.39 0.96 -20.00
CA GLU A 425 23.66 -0.37 -19.48
C GLU A 425 22.68 -1.42 -20.04
N PRO A 426 23.19 -2.62 -20.39
CA PRO A 426 22.36 -3.69 -20.90
C PRO A 426 21.39 -4.20 -19.83
N ILE A 427 20.24 -4.71 -20.26
CA ILE A 427 19.27 -5.35 -19.36
C ILE A 427 19.89 -6.65 -18.81
N CYS A 428 19.86 -6.84 -17.50
CA CYS A 428 20.29 -8.08 -16.85
C CYS A 428 19.09 -8.98 -16.58
N TYR A 429 19.15 -10.23 -17.04
CA TYR A 429 18.14 -11.25 -16.80
C TYR A 429 18.66 -12.26 -15.77
N ASP A 430 17.82 -12.57 -14.78
CA ASP A 430 18.11 -13.55 -13.74
C ASP A 430 17.04 -14.65 -13.80
N MET A 431 17.47 -15.89 -13.97
CA MET A 431 16.60 -17.05 -14.18
C MET A 431 16.81 -18.12 -13.11
N LEU A 432 15.70 -18.69 -12.65
CA LEU A 432 15.66 -19.84 -11.76
C LEU A 432 14.79 -20.91 -12.42
N ARG A 433 15.36 -22.08 -12.65
CA ARG A 433 14.64 -23.27 -13.10
C ARG A 433 14.61 -24.30 -11.97
N ILE A 434 13.40 -24.76 -11.65
CA ILE A 434 13.16 -25.73 -10.58
C ILE A 434 12.69 -27.03 -11.22
N GLN A 435 13.43 -28.11 -10.98
CA GLN A 435 13.09 -29.44 -11.46
C GLN A 435 11.92 -30.05 -10.66
N PRO A 436 11.24 -31.10 -11.16
CA PRO A 436 10.17 -31.76 -10.41
C PRO A 436 10.58 -32.27 -9.02
N GLY A 437 11.85 -32.62 -8.81
CA GLY A 437 12.40 -33.01 -7.49
C GLY A 437 12.74 -31.84 -6.57
N GLY A 438 12.57 -30.60 -7.02
CA GLY A 438 12.91 -29.39 -6.27
C GLY A 438 14.35 -28.91 -6.46
N GLU A 439 15.14 -29.55 -7.32
CA GLU A 439 16.52 -29.12 -7.64
C GLU A 439 16.51 -27.73 -8.30
N LEU A 440 17.44 -26.87 -7.87
CA LEU A 440 17.48 -25.45 -8.25
C LEU A 440 18.63 -25.17 -9.23
N TYR A 441 18.31 -24.58 -10.38
CA TYR A 441 19.27 -24.15 -11.39
C TYR A 441 19.15 -22.66 -11.62
N PHE A 442 20.26 -21.93 -11.44
CA PHE A 442 20.29 -20.48 -11.55
C PHE A 442 21.19 -20.06 -12.70
N GLU A 443 20.76 -19.02 -13.41
CA GLU A 443 21.49 -18.44 -14.53
C GLU A 443 21.29 -16.93 -14.52
N SER A 444 22.32 -16.18 -14.92
CA SER A 444 22.22 -14.74 -15.16
C SER A 444 22.99 -14.38 -16.40
N TRP A 445 22.43 -13.48 -17.21
CA TRP A 445 23.08 -12.97 -18.41
C TRP A 445 22.65 -11.53 -18.68
N GLN A 446 23.46 -10.84 -19.48
CA GLN A 446 23.17 -9.50 -19.97
C GLN A 446 22.60 -9.60 -21.39
N GLN A 447 21.69 -8.69 -21.70
CA GLN A 447 21.14 -8.52 -23.04
C GLN A 447 22.27 -8.36 -24.06
N SER A 448 22.27 -9.22 -25.07
CA SER A 448 23.16 -9.14 -26.22
C SER A 448 22.41 -8.61 -27.44
N PHE A 449 23.15 -8.06 -28.41
CA PHE A 449 22.60 -7.68 -29.72
C PHE A 449 22.13 -8.88 -30.55
N TRP A 450 22.72 -10.04 -30.29
CA TRP A 450 22.41 -11.32 -30.94
C TRP A 450 22.22 -12.36 -29.84
N GLU A 451 20.98 -12.82 -29.63
CA GLU A 451 20.70 -13.92 -28.71
C GLU A 451 20.85 -15.24 -29.47
N ASP A 452 21.89 -16.01 -29.14
CA ASP A 452 22.16 -17.30 -29.77
C ASP A 452 21.24 -18.42 -29.21
N ASN A 453 20.35 -18.08 -28.28
CA ASN A 453 19.43 -19.00 -27.61
C ASN A 453 17.98 -18.54 -27.80
N SER A 454 17.19 -19.40 -28.48
CA SER A 454 15.74 -19.22 -28.71
C SER A 454 14.95 -18.90 -27.42
N GLU A 455 15.30 -19.53 -26.30
CA GLU A 455 14.63 -19.27 -25.02
C GLU A 455 14.89 -17.84 -24.54
N ARG A 456 16.15 -17.38 -24.62
CA ARG A 456 16.55 -16.03 -24.18
C ARG A 456 15.97 -14.94 -25.07
N GLU A 457 15.86 -15.19 -26.38
CA GLU A 457 15.18 -14.29 -27.32
C GLU A 457 13.71 -14.09 -26.92
N LYS A 458 12.98 -15.18 -26.63
CA LYS A 458 11.58 -15.13 -26.20
C LYS A 458 11.41 -14.45 -24.84
N ILE A 459 12.32 -14.70 -23.90
CA ILE A 459 12.37 -14.00 -22.61
C ILE A 459 12.55 -12.50 -22.83
N SER A 460 13.52 -12.10 -23.66
CA SER A 460 13.81 -10.70 -23.94
C SER A 460 12.59 -10.00 -24.52
N ALA A 461 11.99 -10.60 -25.57
CA ALA A 461 10.77 -10.11 -26.21
C ALA A 461 9.59 -10.00 -25.22
N ALA A 462 9.45 -10.94 -24.27
CA ALA A 462 8.40 -10.89 -23.26
C ALA A 462 8.55 -9.70 -22.30
N PHE A 463 9.77 -9.19 -22.08
CA PHE A 463 10.04 -8.00 -21.26
C PHE A 463 9.89 -6.68 -22.02
N GLU A 464 9.59 -6.70 -23.31
CA GLU A 464 9.46 -5.51 -24.14
C GLU A 464 8.01 -4.99 -24.23
N THR A 465 7.91 -3.70 -24.49
CA THR A 465 6.68 -3.06 -24.96
C THR A 465 6.48 -3.36 -26.44
N PRO A 466 5.28 -3.15 -27.00
CA PRO A 466 5.04 -3.26 -28.45
C PRO A 466 5.95 -2.38 -29.33
N HIS A 467 6.70 -1.45 -28.72
CA HIS A 467 7.65 -0.56 -29.40
C HIS A 467 9.12 -0.98 -29.18
N GLY A 468 9.39 -2.21 -28.70
CA GLY A 468 10.74 -2.74 -28.50
C GLY A 468 11.52 -2.08 -27.36
N LYS A 469 10.83 -1.53 -26.35
CA LYS A 469 11.46 -0.93 -25.16
C LYS A 469 11.16 -1.76 -23.93
N PHE A 470 12.14 -1.89 -23.02
CA PHE A 470 11.94 -2.53 -21.72
C PHE A 470 10.68 -2.01 -21.00
N ASN A 471 9.87 -2.94 -20.53
CA ASN A 471 8.62 -2.66 -19.84
C ASN A 471 8.76 -2.82 -18.31
N PRO A 472 8.92 -1.73 -17.54
CA PRO A 472 9.15 -1.79 -16.09
C PRO A 472 7.93 -2.24 -15.27
N THR A 473 6.77 -2.39 -15.92
CA THR A 473 5.55 -2.91 -15.27
C THR A 473 5.61 -4.42 -15.08
N ILE A 474 6.44 -5.14 -15.85
CA ILE A 474 6.59 -6.58 -15.73
C ILE A 474 7.38 -6.90 -14.46
N LYS A 475 6.85 -7.80 -13.64
CA LYS A 475 7.46 -8.24 -12.36
C LYS A 475 8.13 -9.59 -12.42
N GLY A 476 7.79 -10.39 -13.41
CA GLY A 476 8.47 -11.64 -13.66
C GLY A 476 7.73 -12.48 -14.70
N LEU A 477 8.45 -13.48 -15.18
CA LEU A 477 7.93 -14.50 -16.09
C LEU A 477 7.85 -15.83 -15.34
N VAL A 478 6.84 -16.64 -15.64
CA VAL A 478 6.76 -18.04 -15.19
C VAL A 478 6.29 -18.93 -16.33
N TYR A 479 6.96 -20.07 -16.54
CA TYR A 479 6.58 -21.01 -17.60
C TYR A 479 7.22 -22.39 -17.45
N GLU A 480 6.59 -23.40 -18.04
CA GLU A 480 7.15 -24.74 -18.24
C GLU A 480 7.66 -24.95 -19.68
N GLU A 481 7.15 -24.18 -20.63
CA GLU A 481 7.53 -24.23 -22.05
C GLU A 481 7.84 -22.82 -22.57
N GLU A 482 8.98 -22.64 -23.24
CA GLU A 482 9.43 -21.34 -23.76
C GLU A 482 8.48 -20.69 -24.78
N ASN A 483 7.59 -21.48 -25.40
CA ASN A 483 6.57 -20.99 -26.32
C ASN A 483 5.30 -20.49 -25.62
N ASN A 484 5.18 -20.66 -24.31
CA ASN A 484 3.99 -20.33 -23.53
C ASN A 484 4.34 -19.62 -22.22
N ILE A 485 4.92 -18.42 -22.35
CA ILE A 485 5.43 -17.63 -21.24
C ILE A 485 4.29 -16.85 -20.59
N HIS A 486 4.09 -17.04 -19.29
CA HIS A 486 3.15 -16.25 -18.51
C HIS A 486 3.85 -15.00 -17.96
N ILE A 487 3.36 -13.82 -18.36
CA ILE A 487 3.94 -12.53 -18.02
C ILE A 487 3.12 -11.88 -16.91
N ILE A 488 3.76 -11.60 -15.76
CA ILE A 488 3.11 -10.95 -14.61
C ILE A 488 3.33 -9.44 -14.67
N TYR A 489 2.26 -8.68 -14.85
CA TYR A 489 2.26 -7.20 -14.87
C TYR A 489 1.77 -6.63 -13.55
N ASP A 490 2.48 -5.63 -13.04
CA ASP A 490 1.89 -4.65 -12.12
C ASP A 490 0.88 -3.78 -12.87
N THR A 491 -0.23 -3.47 -12.20
CA THR A 491 -1.24 -2.53 -12.70
C THR A 491 -1.46 -1.40 -11.69
N ASP A 492 -2.15 -0.35 -12.11
CA ASP A 492 -2.62 0.72 -11.22
C ASP A 492 -3.87 0.31 -10.39
N ARG A 493 -4.42 -0.89 -10.65
CA ARG A 493 -5.59 -1.40 -9.95
C ARG A 493 -5.22 -1.94 -8.57
N TYR A 494 -6.03 -1.63 -7.58
CA TYR A 494 -6.00 -2.22 -6.25
C TYR A 494 -7.42 -2.45 -5.74
N THR A 495 -7.57 -3.39 -4.83
CA THR A 495 -8.86 -3.72 -4.25
C THR A 495 -9.24 -2.82 -3.08
N LEU A 496 -10.54 -2.70 -2.86
CA LEU A 496 -11.13 -1.93 -1.77
C LEU A 496 -11.90 -2.84 -0.81
N PRO A 497 -11.91 -2.54 0.50
CA PRO A 497 -12.88 -3.13 1.41
C PRO A 497 -14.30 -2.61 1.09
N ASN A 498 -15.31 -3.16 1.76
CA ASN A 498 -16.66 -2.63 1.68
C ASN A 498 -16.75 -1.31 2.45
N MET A 499 -16.49 -0.19 1.75
CA MET A 499 -16.39 1.15 2.35
C MET A 499 -17.69 1.61 3.01
N GLN A 500 -18.84 1.30 2.38
CA GLN A 500 -20.15 1.72 2.84
C GLN A 500 -20.51 1.03 4.16
N ASP A 501 -20.47 -0.30 4.18
CA ASP A 501 -20.83 -1.07 5.38
C ASP A 501 -19.83 -0.84 6.51
N LEU A 502 -18.54 -0.64 6.17
CA LEU A 502 -17.52 -0.33 7.17
C LEU A 502 -17.77 1.02 7.84
N GLU A 503 -18.05 2.08 7.07
CA GLU A 503 -18.40 3.39 7.64
C GLU A 503 -19.69 3.30 8.47
N GLN A 504 -20.71 2.57 8.00
CA GLN A 504 -21.97 2.40 8.72
C GLN A 504 -21.75 1.74 10.09
N VAL A 505 -20.99 0.63 10.13
CA VAL A 505 -20.70 -0.06 11.38
C VAL A 505 -19.88 0.82 12.33
N LEU A 506 -18.87 1.54 11.83
CA LEU A 506 -18.06 2.45 12.65
C LEU A 506 -18.86 3.63 13.18
N SER A 507 -19.77 4.17 12.36
CA SER A 507 -20.65 5.28 12.74
C SER A 507 -21.66 4.88 13.80
N ALA A 508 -22.20 3.67 13.73
CA ALA A 508 -23.14 3.12 14.71
C ALA A 508 -22.48 2.69 16.03
N THR A 509 -21.14 2.72 16.11
CA THR A 509 -20.38 2.20 17.26
C THR A 509 -19.33 3.17 17.78
N ARG A 510 -19.63 4.47 17.70
CA ARG A 510 -18.76 5.55 18.18
C ARG A 510 -18.47 5.42 19.68
N ASP A 511 -17.22 5.65 20.05
CA ASP A 511 -16.73 5.49 21.43
C ASP A 511 -17.34 6.50 22.40
N ASP A 512 -17.54 7.73 21.93
CA ASP A 512 -18.04 8.89 22.67
C ASP A 512 -19.57 8.96 22.77
N GLU A 513 -20.28 8.11 22.02
CA GLU A 513 -21.74 8.09 22.00
C GLU A 513 -22.30 7.64 23.35
N GLN A 514 -23.25 8.42 23.87
CA GLN A 514 -23.97 8.15 25.11
C GLN A 514 -25.18 7.26 24.80
N VAL A 515 -25.27 6.13 25.50
CA VAL A 515 -26.35 5.17 25.35
C VAL A 515 -27.19 5.13 26.63
N PRO A 516 -28.54 5.20 26.54
CA PRO A 516 -29.40 5.10 27.72
C PRO A 516 -29.16 3.80 28.48
N ALA A 517 -28.85 3.90 29.78
CA ALA A 517 -28.50 2.75 30.61
C ALA A 517 -29.71 1.83 30.87
N LYS A 518 -30.87 2.43 31.14
CA LYS A 518 -32.06 1.70 31.61
C LYS A 518 -32.54 0.59 30.64
N PRO A 519 -32.74 0.85 29.32
CA PRO A 519 -33.12 -0.21 28.38
C PRO A 519 -32.09 -1.34 28.29
N LEU A 520 -30.80 -1.01 28.45
CA LEU A 520 -29.73 -2.00 28.45
C LEU A 520 -29.80 -2.87 29.70
N VAL A 521 -29.97 -2.28 30.88
CA VAL A 521 -30.10 -3.01 32.15
C VAL A 521 -31.31 -3.94 32.11
N GLU A 522 -32.46 -3.46 31.64
CA GLU A 522 -33.68 -4.29 31.48
C GLU A 522 -33.45 -5.48 30.52
N THR A 523 -32.74 -5.23 29.41
CA THR A 523 -32.42 -6.28 28.43
C THR A 523 -31.41 -7.30 28.98
N VAL A 524 -30.35 -6.83 29.65
CA VAL A 524 -29.34 -7.71 30.26
C VAL A 524 -29.94 -8.51 31.42
N GLN A 525 -30.88 -7.93 32.17
CA GLN A 525 -31.62 -8.64 33.22
C GLN A 525 -32.46 -9.78 32.63
N LYS A 526 -33.21 -9.52 31.54
CA LYS A 526 -33.96 -10.56 30.81
C LYS A 526 -33.05 -11.72 30.36
N TYR A 527 -31.82 -11.41 29.93
CA TYR A 527 -30.83 -12.43 29.61
C TYR A 527 -30.34 -13.18 30.86
N ALA A 528 -30.05 -12.46 31.95
CA ALA A 528 -29.60 -13.04 33.22
C ALA A 528 -30.61 -14.03 33.80
N ASP A 529 -31.91 -13.75 33.69
CA ASP A 529 -33.00 -14.61 34.18
C ASP A 529 -33.04 -15.98 33.48
N SER A 530 -32.42 -16.09 32.30
CA SER A 530 -32.29 -17.35 31.54
C SER A 530 -31.05 -18.17 31.89
N LEU A 531 -30.12 -17.64 32.70
CA LEU A 531 -28.85 -18.26 33.04
C LEU A 531 -28.90 -18.94 34.42
N SER A 532 -28.00 -19.92 34.61
CA SER A 532 -27.81 -20.58 35.92
C SER A 532 -26.33 -20.72 36.26
N GLY A 533 -26.02 -20.88 37.55
CA GLY A 533 -24.65 -21.07 38.04
C GLY A 533 -23.75 -19.83 37.87
N ASN A 534 -22.46 -20.07 37.57
CA ASN A 534 -21.42 -19.03 37.55
C ASN A 534 -21.63 -17.92 36.49
N GLU A 535 -22.39 -18.20 35.43
CA GLU A 535 -22.67 -17.20 34.39
C GLU A 535 -23.69 -16.16 34.87
N SER A 536 -24.67 -16.57 35.70
CA SER A 536 -25.65 -15.67 36.31
C SER A 536 -24.96 -14.67 37.26
N VAL A 537 -24.04 -15.13 38.11
CA VAL A 537 -23.26 -14.25 39.01
C VAL A 537 -22.46 -13.21 38.22
N ARG A 538 -21.79 -13.62 37.13
CA ARG A 538 -21.04 -12.69 36.26
C ARG A 538 -21.96 -11.71 35.54
N CYS A 539 -23.15 -12.14 35.12
CA CYS A 539 -24.14 -11.27 34.51
C CYS A 539 -24.65 -10.21 35.51
N GLN A 540 -24.84 -10.58 36.77
CA GLN A 540 -25.21 -9.64 37.83
C GLN A 540 -24.12 -8.59 38.07
N MET A 541 -22.84 -8.98 38.09
CA MET A 541 -21.74 -8.02 38.20
C MET A 541 -21.74 -6.99 37.06
N ILE A 542 -22.04 -7.44 35.83
CA ILE A 542 -22.18 -6.55 34.67
C ILE A 542 -23.34 -5.56 34.88
N LEU A 543 -24.50 -6.04 35.35
CA LEU A 543 -25.67 -5.18 35.63
C LEU A 543 -25.35 -4.13 36.69
N ASP A 544 -24.70 -4.53 37.78
CA ASP A 544 -24.33 -3.64 38.88
C ASP A 544 -23.35 -2.56 38.41
N GLU A 545 -22.39 -2.91 37.55
CA GLU A 545 -21.44 -1.97 36.97
C GLU A 545 -22.13 -0.98 36.00
N ILE A 546 -23.06 -1.44 35.15
CA ILE A 546 -23.84 -0.52 34.28
C ILE A 546 -24.67 0.47 35.12
N ASN A 547 -25.31 0.00 36.20
CA ASN A 547 -26.14 0.83 37.07
C ASN A 547 -25.36 1.95 37.79
N GLN A 548 -24.04 1.78 37.99
CA GLN A 548 -23.20 2.82 38.62
C GLN A 548 -23.01 4.07 37.76
N HIS A 549 -23.22 3.98 36.44
CA HIS A 549 -23.03 5.10 35.51
C HIS A 549 -24.25 6.03 35.38
N GLY A 550 -25.36 5.75 36.06
CA GLY A 550 -26.56 6.59 36.06
C GLY A 550 -27.44 6.40 34.82
N MET A 551 -27.98 7.49 34.24
CA MET A 551 -28.95 7.41 33.14
C MET A 551 -28.33 7.11 31.77
N GLN A 552 -27.05 7.44 31.58
CA GLN A 552 -26.34 7.38 30.30
C GLN A 552 -24.96 6.78 30.54
N VAL A 553 -24.52 5.91 29.63
CA VAL A 553 -23.18 5.30 29.69
C VAL A 553 -22.54 5.45 28.33
N SER A 554 -21.25 5.78 28.29
CA SER A 554 -20.54 5.82 27.01
C SER A 554 -20.40 4.42 26.42
N ARG A 555 -20.48 4.30 25.09
CA ARG A 555 -20.30 3.01 24.41
C ARG A 555 -18.91 2.40 24.64
N LYS A 556 -17.90 3.22 24.92
CA LYS A 556 -16.55 2.78 25.31
C LYS A 556 -16.57 2.07 26.67
N GLU A 557 -17.22 2.65 27.68
CA GLU A 557 -17.37 2.05 29.01
C GLU A 557 -18.20 0.76 28.92
N LEU A 558 -19.32 0.77 28.19
CA LEU A 558 -20.13 -0.44 28.01
C LEU A 558 -19.33 -1.61 27.41
N ARG A 559 -18.43 -1.34 26.46
CA ARG A 559 -17.52 -2.39 25.92
C ARG A 559 -16.53 -2.91 26.96
N HIS A 560 -16.10 -2.06 27.89
CA HIS A 560 -15.23 -2.45 29.01
C HIS A 560 -15.99 -3.33 29.99
N ILE A 561 -17.15 -2.86 30.47
CA ILE A 561 -18.04 -3.54 31.41
C ILE A 561 -18.43 -4.94 30.89
N LEU A 562 -18.92 -5.01 29.65
CA LEU A 562 -19.33 -6.28 29.04
C LEU A 562 -18.15 -7.23 28.78
N ASN A 563 -16.90 -6.72 28.77
CA ASN A 563 -15.70 -7.44 28.36
C ASN A 563 -15.95 -8.30 27.10
N LEU A 564 -16.14 -7.65 25.95
CA LEU A 564 -16.53 -8.29 24.68
C LEU A 564 -15.53 -9.32 24.11
N ARG A 565 -14.43 -9.58 24.81
CA ARG A 565 -13.52 -10.70 24.50
C ARG A 565 -14.00 -12.01 25.11
N SER A 566 -14.73 -11.96 26.22
CA SER A 566 -15.31 -13.12 26.88
C SER A 566 -16.48 -13.71 26.07
N ASN A 567 -16.78 -14.99 26.25
CA ASN A 567 -17.92 -15.62 25.59
C ASN A 567 -19.24 -15.02 26.07
N LEU A 568 -19.40 -14.84 27.38
CA LEU A 568 -20.57 -14.21 28.00
C LEU A 568 -20.81 -12.79 27.46
N GLY A 569 -19.76 -11.95 27.45
CA GLY A 569 -19.85 -10.59 26.91
C GLY A 569 -20.28 -10.53 25.44
N LYS A 570 -19.82 -11.48 24.61
CA LYS A 570 -20.27 -11.59 23.20
C LYS A 570 -21.73 -12.01 23.09
N GLN A 571 -22.19 -12.93 23.93
CA GLN A 571 -23.57 -13.38 23.95
C GLN A 571 -24.51 -12.27 24.41
N ILE A 572 -24.18 -11.57 25.50
CA ILE A 572 -24.93 -10.41 25.99
C ILE A 572 -24.99 -9.31 24.91
N ASN A 573 -23.86 -8.97 24.29
CA ASN A 573 -23.83 -7.98 23.21
C ASN A 573 -24.72 -8.37 22.01
N ARG A 574 -24.77 -9.66 21.67
CA ARG A 574 -25.65 -10.15 20.61
C ARG A 574 -27.12 -10.05 21.04
N PHE A 575 -27.45 -10.45 22.26
CA PHE A 575 -28.81 -10.39 22.80
C PHE A 575 -29.32 -8.95 22.88
N ILE A 576 -28.50 -8.00 23.34
CA ILE A 576 -28.82 -6.56 23.33
C ILE A 576 -29.16 -6.12 21.90
N PHE A 577 -28.33 -6.49 20.92
CA PHE A 577 -28.58 -6.11 19.53
C PHE A 577 -29.88 -6.71 18.97
N GLU A 578 -30.16 -7.98 19.27
CA GLU A 578 -31.37 -8.68 18.81
C GLU A 578 -32.66 -8.08 19.40
N GLU A 579 -32.64 -7.67 20.67
CA GLU A 579 -33.82 -7.13 21.37
C GLU A 579 -34.02 -5.62 21.16
N THR A 580 -32.92 -4.86 21.05
CA THR A 580 -32.98 -3.38 21.06
C THR A 580 -32.51 -2.72 19.76
N GLY A 581 -31.84 -3.48 18.87
CA GLY A 581 -31.16 -2.93 17.69
C GLY A 581 -29.86 -2.17 17.99
N VAL A 582 -29.45 -2.04 19.27
CA VAL A 582 -28.27 -1.28 19.67
C VAL A 582 -26.99 -2.13 19.60
N LEU A 583 -26.00 -1.69 18.80
CA LEU A 583 -24.70 -2.34 18.68
C LEU A 583 -23.67 -1.80 19.68
N ILE A 584 -23.45 -2.47 20.81
CA ILE A 584 -22.41 -2.02 21.77
C ILE A 584 -21.00 -2.26 21.22
N GLY A 585 -20.76 -3.46 20.69
CA GLY A 585 -19.52 -3.83 20.00
C GLY A 585 -19.70 -3.94 18.49
N ASN A 586 -18.75 -3.39 17.74
CA ASN A 586 -18.78 -3.42 16.27
C ASN A 586 -18.54 -4.81 15.65
N THR A 587 -18.01 -5.76 16.41
CA THR A 587 -17.71 -7.14 15.97
C THR A 587 -17.05 -7.24 14.59
N LEU A 588 -16.27 -6.22 14.18
CA LEU A 588 -15.70 -6.11 12.82
C LEU A 588 -14.89 -7.35 12.41
N LYS A 589 -14.23 -7.98 13.39
CA LYS A 589 -13.38 -9.15 13.20
C LYS A 589 -14.09 -10.49 13.50
N SER A 590 -15.42 -10.52 13.54
CA SER A 590 -16.17 -11.79 13.57
C SER A 590 -15.97 -12.54 12.25
N ALA A 591 -16.10 -13.88 12.23
CA ALA A 591 -15.88 -14.65 11.00
C ALA A 591 -16.76 -14.16 9.83
N ARG A 592 -18.04 -13.87 10.12
CA ARG A 592 -19.00 -13.31 9.15
C ARG A 592 -18.59 -11.93 8.64
N ASN A 593 -18.23 -11.01 9.55
CA ASN A 593 -17.91 -9.63 9.17
C ASN A 593 -16.54 -9.50 8.51
N LYS A 594 -15.59 -10.41 8.81
CA LYS A 594 -14.27 -10.41 8.15
C LYS A 594 -14.41 -10.46 6.64
N GLU A 595 -15.16 -11.43 6.14
CA GLU A 595 -15.35 -11.60 4.69
C GLU A 595 -16.22 -10.48 4.12
N ALA A 596 -17.35 -10.17 4.77
CA ALA A 596 -18.30 -9.16 4.27
C ALA A 596 -17.70 -7.75 4.19
N LEU A 597 -16.86 -7.35 5.16
CA LEU A 597 -16.30 -6.00 5.24
C LEU A 597 -14.90 -5.92 4.61
N PHE A 598 -14.08 -6.95 4.81
CA PHE A 598 -12.66 -6.94 4.45
C PHE A 598 -12.30 -7.93 3.35
N GLY A 599 -13.27 -8.62 2.73
CA GLY A 599 -13.00 -9.62 1.69
C GLY A 599 -12.05 -9.12 0.59
N GLY A 600 -12.24 -7.87 0.14
CA GLY A 600 -11.37 -7.20 -0.84
C GLY A 600 -9.91 -7.07 -0.42
N VAL A 601 -9.56 -7.15 0.85
CA VAL A 601 -8.17 -7.05 1.35
C VAL A 601 -7.65 -8.34 1.97
N LEU A 602 -8.42 -9.43 1.92
CA LEU A 602 -8.07 -10.73 2.52
C LEU A 602 -7.79 -11.79 1.45
N GLY A 603 -7.00 -12.80 1.83
CA GLY A 603 -6.79 -14.01 1.05
C GLY A 603 -5.99 -13.78 -0.23
N ILE A 604 -6.01 -14.78 -1.10
CA ILE A 604 -5.50 -14.71 -2.48
C ILE A 604 -6.69 -14.91 -3.38
N ARG A 605 -6.95 -13.96 -4.27
CA ARG A 605 -8.08 -14.04 -5.21
C ARG A 605 -7.60 -13.97 -6.64
N HIS A 606 -8.29 -14.72 -7.49
CA HIS A 606 -8.02 -14.82 -8.91
C HIS A 606 -9.31 -14.61 -9.72
N PHE A 607 -9.15 -14.00 -10.88
CA PHE A 607 -10.23 -13.54 -11.76
C PHE A 607 -9.83 -13.79 -13.22
N CYS A 608 -10.78 -14.18 -14.06
CA CYS A 608 -10.60 -14.27 -15.51
C CYS A 608 -11.45 -13.20 -16.21
N LYS A 609 -10.83 -12.37 -17.05
CA LYS A 609 -11.54 -11.34 -17.81
C LYS A 609 -10.81 -10.98 -19.10
N ASP A 610 -11.55 -10.89 -20.21
CA ASP A 610 -11.06 -10.43 -21.52
C ASP A 610 -9.79 -11.15 -22.01
N GLY A 611 -9.73 -12.49 -21.87
CA GLY A 611 -8.58 -13.29 -22.28
C GLY A 611 -7.32 -13.13 -21.42
N ALA A 612 -7.41 -12.38 -20.31
CA ALA A 612 -6.35 -12.26 -19.31
C ALA A 612 -6.79 -12.85 -17.96
N GLN A 613 -5.81 -13.17 -17.13
CA GLN A 613 -6.02 -13.54 -15.74
C GLN A 613 -5.57 -12.38 -14.84
N TYR A 614 -6.25 -12.20 -13.72
CA TYR A 614 -5.92 -11.20 -12.72
C TYR A 614 -5.84 -11.86 -11.37
N TYR A 615 -4.98 -11.36 -10.49
CA TYR A 615 -4.94 -11.83 -9.12
C TYR A 615 -4.46 -10.75 -8.16
N TYR A 616 -4.77 -10.90 -6.88
CA TYR A 616 -4.12 -10.15 -5.82
C TYR A 616 -3.86 -11.04 -4.61
N SER A 617 -2.89 -10.61 -3.79
CA SER A 617 -2.52 -11.25 -2.53
C SER A 617 -2.72 -10.27 -1.38
N GLY A 618 -3.66 -10.62 -0.50
CA GLY A 618 -4.11 -9.83 0.63
C GLY A 618 -3.46 -10.20 1.98
N TYR A 619 -4.11 -9.75 3.03
CA TYR A 619 -3.75 -10.01 4.43
C TYR A 619 -4.32 -11.35 4.90
N LEU A 620 -3.67 -11.96 5.90
CA LEU A 620 -4.24 -13.13 6.58
C LEU A 620 -5.41 -12.70 7.49
N GLY A 621 -6.57 -13.31 7.30
CA GLY A 621 -7.76 -13.01 8.10
C GLY A 621 -7.59 -13.31 9.59
N SER A 622 -6.77 -14.30 9.96
CA SER A 622 -6.47 -14.67 11.34
C SER A 622 -5.69 -13.59 12.10
N SER A 623 -4.83 -12.84 11.41
CA SER A 623 -3.94 -11.82 11.97
C SER A 623 -4.29 -10.39 11.54
N LEU A 624 -5.51 -10.16 11.04
CA LEU A 624 -5.98 -8.86 10.56
C LEU A 624 -5.80 -7.76 11.63
N ASN A 625 -4.91 -6.81 11.38
CA ASN A 625 -4.65 -5.65 12.23
C ASN A 625 -5.66 -4.52 11.98
N ARG A 626 -5.83 -3.60 12.95
CA ARG A 626 -6.72 -2.43 12.81
C ARG A 626 -6.21 -1.36 11.84
N THR A 627 -4.93 -1.45 11.48
CA THR A 627 -4.24 -0.58 10.52
C THR A 627 -3.62 -1.47 9.46
N LEU A 628 -3.94 -1.18 8.20
CA LEU A 628 -3.36 -1.80 7.01
C LEU A 628 -2.58 -0.71 6.25
N PRO A 629 -1.23 -0.81 6.17
CA PRO A 629 -0.42 0.26 5.59
C PRO A 629 -0.52 0.33 4.05
N HIS A 630 -0.90 -0.76 3.38
CA HIS A 630 -0.80 -0.88 1.92
C HIS A 630 -2.08 -1.47 1.31
N ALA A 631 -2.38 -1.03 0.08
CA ALA A 631 -3.45 -1.61 -0.72
C ALA A 631 -3.00 -2.96 -1.33
N CYS A 632 -3.96 -3.83 -1.63
CA CYS A 632 -3.69 -5.07 -2.36
C CYS A 632 -3.74 -4.76 -3.86
N ARG A 633 -2.57 -4.58 -4.47
CA ARG A 633 -2.44 -4.36 -5.92
C ARG A 633 -2.91 -5.60 -6.68
N ILE A 634 -3.74 -5.37 -7.69
CA ILE A 634 -4.18 -6.38 -8.65
C ILE A 634 -3.12 -6.47 -9.75
N ARG A 635 -2.65 -7.69 -10.02
CA ARG A 635 -1.75 -8.00 -11.13
C ARG A 635 -2.53 -8.55 -12.29
N ARG A 636 -2.05 -8.29 -13.50
CA ARG A 636 -2.55 -8.90 -14.74
C ARG A 636 -1.54 -9.94 -15.19
N VAL A 637 -2.03 -11.06 -15.70
CA VAL A 637 -1.23 -12.12 -16.31
C VAL A 637 -1.74 -12.36 -17.72
N CYS A 638 -0.81 -12.35 -18.66
CA CYS A 638 -1.04 -12.69 -20.07
C CYS A 638 -0.09 -13.83 -20.47
N SER A 639 -0.38 -14.52 -21.56
CA SER A 639 0.50 -15.55 -22.13
C SER A 639 1.04 -15.11 -23.48
N THR A 640 2.29 -15.49 -23.81
CA THR A 640 2.83 -15.40 -25.17
C THR A 640 2.35 -16.53 -26.08
N GLY A 641 1.86 -17.63 -25.49
CA GLY A 641 1.40 -18.81 -26.20
C GLY A 641 -0.12 -18.96 -26.21
N PRO A 642 -0.63 -20.09 -26.72
CA PRO A 642 -2.06 -20.30 -26.92
C PRO A 642 -2.83 -20.57 -25.62
N THR A 643 -2.16 -20.90 -24.52
CA THR A 643 -2.80 -21.30 -23.26
C THR A 643 -2.41 -20.39 -22.11
N LEU A 644 -3.41 -19.88 -21.38
CA LEU A 644 -3.22 -19.09 -20.17
C LEU A 644 -3.69 -19.90 -18.96
N GLN A 645 -2.75 -20.46 -18.20
CA GLN A 645 -3.01 -21.38 -17.09
C GLN A 645 -2.29 -20.95 -15.79
N PHE A 646 -2.12 -19.64 -15.59
CA PHE A 646 -1.42 -19.10 -14.41
C PHE A 646 -2.04 -19.53 -13.07
N GLN A 647 -3.33 -19.88 -13.04
CA GLN A 647 -4.00 -20.43 -11.87
C GLN A 647 -3.25 -21.61 -11.22
N HIS A 648 -2.50 -22.39 -12.01
CA HIS A 648 -1.67 -23.49 -11.52
C HIS A 648 -0.55 -23.04 -10.55
N TYR A 649 -0.08 -21.80 -10.69
CA TYR A 649 0.98 -21.22 -9.86
C TYR A 649 0.47 -20.43 -8.65
N LEU A 650 -0.86 -20.31 -8.47
CA LEU A 650 -1.43 -19.62 -7.29
C LEU A 650 -1.02 -20.23 -5.94
N PRO A 651 -0.86 -21.57 -5.78
CA PRO A 651 -0.35 -22.16 -4.55
C PRO A 651 1.05 -21.63 -4.15
N LEU A 652 1.85 -21.13 -5.10
CA LEU A 652 3.14 -20.51 -4.82
C LEU A 652 3.01 -19.11 -4.17
N LEU A 653 1.79 -18.58 -4.05
CA LEU A 653 1.48 -17.38 -3.26
C LEU A 653 1.00 -17.74 -1.85
N GLU A 654 0.55 -18.97 -1.61
CA GLU A 654 -0.01 -19.42 -0.33
C GLU A 654 1.08 -19.93 0.62
N VAL A 655 2.08 -19.08 0.87
CA VAL A 655 3.18 -19.36 1.80
C VAL A 655 3.37 -18.19 2.77
N ASP A 656 3.51 -18.48 4.06
CA ASP A 656 3.67 -17.52 5.15
C ASP A 656 5.13 -17.36 5.62
N PHE A 657 6.07 -18.13 5.04
CA PHE A 657 7.51 -17.95 5.26
C PHE A 657 8.14 -16.78 4.46
N VAL A 658 7.35 -16.10 3.64
CA VAL A 658 7.81 -14.95 2.82
C VAL A 658 7.38 -13.62 3.41
N ARG A 659 6.18 -13.56 3.99
CA ARG A 659 5.56 -12.35 4.55
C ARG A 659 4.82 -12.70 5.84
N ALA A 660 5.17 -12.03 6.94
CA ALA A 660 4.61 -12.33 8.27
C ALA A 660 3.12 -11.96 8.46
N SER A 661 2.56 -11.05 7.65
CA SER A 661 1.21 -10.50 7.85
C SER A 661 0.32 -10.55 6.60
N GLY A 662 0.77 -11.20 5.54
CA GLY A 662 0.05 -11.30 4.26
C GLY A 662 0.68 -12.36 3.36
N TRP A 663 0.08 -12.60 2.21
CA TRP A 663 0.58 -13.57 1.24
C TRP A 663 1.61 -12.94 0.28
N PRO A 664 2.64 -13.64 -0.20
CA PRO A 664 3.51 -13.17 -1.27
C PRO A 664 2.71 -12.59 -2.44
N VAL A 665 3.21 -11.48 -3.00
CA VAL A 665 2.51 -10.73 -4.05
C VAL A 665 2.85 -11.23 -5.47
N ILE A 666 3.91 -12.01 -5.58
CA ILE A 666 4.37 -12.78 -6.74
C ILE A 666 4.80 -14.17 -6.22
N PRO A 667 4.81 -15.22 -7.06
CA PRO A 667 5.22 -16.56 -6.65
C PRO A 667 6.54 -16.56 -5.86
N PHE A 668 6.60 -17.27 -4.74
CA PHE A 668 7.78 -17.21 -3.86
C PHE A 668 9.13 -17.61 -4.50
N PRO A 669 9.22 -18.40 -5.59
CA PRO A 669 10.50 -18.64 -6.27
C PRO A 669 11.23 -17.36 -6.70
N PHE A 670 10.52 -16.25 -6.93
CA PHE A 670 11.16 -14.95 -7.16
C PHE A 670 11.98 -14.45 -5.95
N LYS A 671 11.62 -14.85 -4.71
CA LYS A 671 12.44 -14.59 -3.52
C LYS A 671 13.76 -15.34 -3.59
N TYR A 672 13.77 -16.59 -4.05
CA TYR A 672 15.01 -17.37 -4.22
C TYR A 672 15.95 -16.70 -5.22
N LEU A 673 15.42 -16.16 -6.32
CA LEU A 673 16.21 -15.38 -7.27
C LEU A 673 16.83 -14.12 -6.66
N HIS A 674 16.05 -13.35 -5.89
CA HIS A 674 16.55 -12.16 -5.23
C HIS A 674 17.65 -12.47 -4.21
N GLU A 675 17.46 -13.50 -3.39
CA GLU A 675 18.46 -13.92 -2.40
C GLU A 675 19.72 -14.49 -3.06
N TRP A 676 19.58 -15.22 -4.17
CA TRP A 676 20.73 -15.73 -4.94
C TRP A 676 21.59 -14.60 -5.52
N LYS A 677 20.95 -13.53 -6.04
CA LYS A 677 21.67 -12.35 -6.56
C LYS A 677 22.34 -11.52 -5.46
N ALA A 678 21.85 -11.62 -4.23
CA ALA A 678 22.37 -10.86 -3.09
C ALA A 678 23.55 -11.56 -2.36
N GLN A 679 23.78 -12.86 -2.62
CA GLN A 679 24.96 -13.61 -2.17
C GLN A 679 26.16 -13.29 -3.05
#